data_AF-A0A260AWZ2-F1
#
_entry.id   AF-A0A260AWZ2-F1
#
_cell.length_a   1.000
_cell.length_b   1.000
_cell.length_c   1.000
_cell.angle_alpha   90.00
_cell.angle_beta   90.00
_cell.angle_gamma   90.00
#
_symmetry.space_group_name_H-M   'P 1'
#
loop_
_entity.id
_entity.type
_entity.pdbx_description
1 polymer ?
#
loop_
_entity_poly.entity_id
_entity_poly.type
_entity_poly.pdbx_seq_one_letter_code
_entity_poly.pdbx_strand_id
1 'polypeptide(L)'
;MLHGLWSPGAGLLLWDDEISTGDEPDLPATHSHVLTRTFRHRARVTFPDSTGRATPRDPVELPAIALAPHDAADLLLRTPSTHPLISGDLRFLGHVAQGIERWVRAGRVVPALKLMDGQWWPRWRLVGGERQRAWLSELAVAMPSVQRANERPKKLLDDMVEELTDPIVRSVLGKPDSEHPLLSALVRDDPYLDGTQKISTLFDNWRASLTVDEPALVLRLLEPDDQDGETGDADGAPDDAVESFWILQVCLRADGEAPRPVPMSRKVDATLLSTAVRKLGEAVAAYPRLRDLPTQEGTLDLLLPTSVVIDLVEHGATALQATGTTVLLPRAWTRLDPSMRLRVESPAVTKAAADRAVGMDELVSYDWQLQLGDMVLTEAEMNRLAVSKGDLVRLRGQWVLADGGQLARAAKYVAEHHGDGTALSTLMREMTLADPPPAPVQDIRATGWAATLLEPGAVPETIPVPDGVRATLRPYQQRGLDWLAFMSRLGLGAVLADDMGLGKTLQVLTLLAHENSATPTLLVAPMSVVGNWQREAAKFTPALRVLVHHGPTRLRDEALDRAIAEHDLIVTTYALMAKDRAQLAAQTWRRVVLDEAQHIKNAGTVQAKAALAIPADHKLALTGTPVENRLDELRSILDFANPGMLGRPSDFRKRFSVPIERENDENAVSRLRAITSPFILRRVKTDPTVISDLPEKNEMTVRANLTAEQAALYKAVVDEMMAQIADAKGMKRKGAVLSALTRLKQVCNHPAHFLSDGSAVLKRGQHRSGKIGLVEDMLDSVLGDNEKALLFTQFREFGELVAPYFAERFGVQVPFLHGGVSKGKRDEMVEKFQSDDGPPIMMLSLKAGGTGLNLTAANHVVHLDRWWNPAVENQATDRAFRIGQRKNVMVRKLLCVGTVEERIDSVLVSKQDLADLAVGTGESWVTEMDTAELQELFRLSEDAVGE
;
A
#
# COMPACT_ATOMS: atom_id res chain seq x y z
N MET A 1 -13.20 44.45 5.96
CA MET A 1 -13.23 43.05 6.47
C MET A 1 -13.83 43.07 7.86
N LEU A 2 -14.73 42.14 8.18
CA LEU A 2 -15.44 42.11 9.46
C LEU A 2 -14.59 41.42 10.56
N HIS A 3 -14.37 42.15 11.64
CA HIS A 3 -13.62 41.70 12.82
C HIS A 3 -14.51 41.55 14.04
N GLY A 4 -14.07 40.73 14.99
CA GLY A 4 -14.77 40.45 16.23
C GLY A 4 -13.83 40.41 17.41
N LEU A 5 -14.21 41.04 18.53
CA LEU A 5 -13.49 41.04 19.80
C LEU A 5 -14.45 40.66 20.92
N TRP A 6 -14.11 39.63 21.69
CA TRP A 6 -14.89 39.29 22.88
C TRP A 6 -14.46 40.18 24.05
N SER A 7 -15.44 40.80 24.69
CA SER A 7 -15.24 41.66 25.86
C SER A 7 -16.06 41.12 27.04
N PRO A 8 -15.41 40.60 28.09
CA PRO A 8 -16.10 40.15 29.30
C PRO A 8 -17.09 41.20 29.83
N GLY A 9 -18.32 40.77 30.11
CA GLY A 9 -19.43 41.63 30.56
C GLY A 9 -20.10 42.50 29.49
N ALA A 10 -19.50 42.68 28.30
CA ALA A 10 -20.10 43.44 27.19
C ALA A 10 -20.52 42.56 26.00
N GLY A 11 -20.00 41.34 25.90
CA GLY A 11 -20.28 40.39 24.82
C GLY A 11 -19.36 40.57 23.62
N LEU A 12 -19.91 40.52 22.40
CA LEU A 12 -19.15 40.58 21.16
C LEU A 12 -19.13 42.01 20.59
N LEU A 13 -17.93 42.55 20.37
CA LEU A 13 -17.70 43.82 19.68
C LEU A 13 -17.32 43.54 18.22
N LEU A 14 -18.09 44.07 17.28
CA LEU A 14 -17.86 43.93 15.84
C LEU A 14 -17.47 45.25 15.20
N TRP A 15 -16.46 45.26 14.34
CA TRP A 15 -16.09 46.43 13.54
C TRP A 15 -15.66 46.01 12.12
N ASP A 16 -15.71 46.96 11.20
CA ASP A 16 -15.25 46.79 9.82
C ASP A 16 -14.07 47.75 9.57
N ASP A 17 -13.09 47.31 8.78
CA ASP A 17 -11.89 48.08 8.43
C ASP A 17 -12.19 49.26 7.50
N GLU A 18 -13.25 49.17 6.68
CA GLU A 18 -13.63 50.20 5.70
C GLU A 18 -14.92 50.91 6.13
N ILE A 19 -14.80 51.93 7.00
CA ILE A 19 -15.96 52.72 7.43
C ILE A 19 -16.42 53.73 6.34
N SER A 20 -15.92 53.66 5.09
CA SER A 20 -16.19 54.70 4.09
C SER A 20 -15.97 54.26 2.64
N THR A 21 -16.95 53.59 2.02
CA THR A 21 -17.08 53.57 0.54
C THR A 21 -18.53 53.64 0.03
N GLY A 22 -19.53 53.26 0.83
CA GLY A 22 -20.95 53.36 0.43
C GLY A 22 -21.45 52.18 -0.41
N ASP A 23 -20.62 51.16 -0.63
CA ASP A 23 -21.02 49.87 -1.20
C ASP A 23 -21.31 48.86 -0.07
N GLU A 24 -22.42 48.12 -0.16
CA GLU A 24 -22.75 47.05 0.79
C GLU A 24 -21.78 45.87 0.61
N PRO A 25 -20.96 45.50 1.62
CA PRO A 25 -20.08 44.35 1.54
C PRO A 25 -20.89 43.05 1.42
N ASP A 26 -20.50 42.16 0.50
CA ASP A 26 -21.10 40.83 0.28
C ASP A 26 -20.78 39.87 1.43
N LEU A 27 -21.37 40.14 2.60
CA LEU A 27 -21.28 39.33 3.81
C LEU A 27 -22.49 38.38 3.91
N PRO A 28 -22.38 37.28 4.70
CA PRO A 28 -23.53 36.43 4.98
C PRO A 28 -24.70 37.24 5.54
N ALA A 29 -25.94 36.93 5.12
CA ALA A 29 -27.12 37.73 5.45
C ALA A 29 -27.30 38.05 6.95
N THR A 30 -26.92 37.12 7.83
CA THR A 30 -26.93 37.31 9.29
C THR A 30 -25.92 38.34 9.78
N HIS A 31 -24.76 38.41 9.15
CA HIS A 31 -23.68 39.35 9.47
C HIS A 31 -23.94 40.71 8.85
N SER A 32 -24.46 40.76 7.61
CA SER A 32 -24.88 42.01 6.94
C SER A 32 -26.01 42.71 7.70
N HIS A 33 -26.98 41.94 8.21
CA HIS A 33 -28.08 42.51 9.01
C HIS A 33 -27.58 43.22 10.27
N VAL A 34 -26.54 42.69 10.93
CA VAL A 34 -25.98 43.31 12.13
C VAL A 34 -25.29 44.64 11.82
N LEU A 35 -24.65 44.76 10.65
CA LEU A 35 -24.00 45.99 10.20
C LEU A 35 -24.96 47.13 9.86
N THR A 36 -26.27 46.87 9.74
CA THR A 36 -27.30 47.93 9.63
C THR A 36 -27.52 48.72 10.93
N ARG A 37 -26.97 48.24 12.06
CA ARG A 37 -27.09 48.91 13.37
C ARG A 37 -26.09 50.06 13.48
N THR A 38 -26.48 51.14 14.17
CA THR A 38 -25.59 52.29 14.42
C THR A 38 -24.42 51.92 15.33
N PHE A 39 -23.19 52.27 14.93
CA PHE A 39 -21.98 52.11 15.74
C PHE A 39 -21.99 53.07 16.94
N ARG A 40 -22.50 52.62 18.09
CA ARG A 40 -22.63 53.42 19.32
C ARG A 40 -21.50 53.19 20.33
N HIS A 41 -20.66 52.18 20.12
CA HIS A 41 -19.58 51.82 21.03
C HIS A 41 -18.22 52.09 20.39
N ARG A 42 -17.18 52.28 21.21
CA ARG A 42 -15.79 52.32 20.74
C ARG A 42 -15.04 51.11 21.31
N ALA A 43 -14.53 50.26 20.43
CA ALA A 43 -13.66 49.14 20.79
C ALA A 43 -12.22 49.62 20.83
N ARG A 44 -11.52 49.30 21.92
CA ARG A 44 -10.10 49.57 22.08
C ARG A 44 -9.32 48.33 21.63
N VAL A 45 -8.74 48.38 20.44
CA VAL A 45 -8.10 47.21 19.79
C VAL A 45 -6.59 47.41 19.70
N THR A 46 -5.83 46.36 19.97
CA THR A 46 -4.36 46.36 19.79
C THR A 46 -4.00 45.38 18.68
N PHE A 47 -3.34 45.87 17.63
CA PHE A 47 -2.90 45.06 16.49
C PHE A 47 -1.43 44.64 16.65
N PRO A 48 -1.03 43.45 16.17
CA PRO A 48 0.37 43.05 16.09
C PRO A 48 1.14 43.84 15.02
N ASP A 49 2.44 44.07 15.21
CA ASP A 49 3.31 44.66 14.19
C ASP A 49 3.62 43.68 13.04
N SER A 50 4.31 44.15 11.99
CA SER A 50 4.71 43.35 10.82
C SER A 50 5.68 42.20 11.14
N THR A 51 6.12 42.06 12.39
CA THR A 51 6.98 40.97 12.88
C THR A 51 6.24 40.01 13.82
N GLY A 52 4.93 40.21 14.03
CA GLY A 52 4.09 39.38 14.90
C GLY A 52 4.31 39.64 16.39
N ARG A 53 5.01 40.72 16.78
CA ARG A 53 5.15 41.14 18.17
C ARG A 53 4.11 42.22 18.48
N ALA A 54 3.46 42.12 19.64
CA ALA A 54 2.58 43.18 20.12
C ALA A 54 3.43 44.40 20.49
N THR A 55 3.28 45.51 19.79
CA THR A 55 3.85 46.80 20.22
C THR A 55 3.13 47.28 21.47
N PRO A 56 3.82 47.53 22.59
CA PRO A 56 3.24 48.28 23.69
C PRO A 56 3.26 49.77 23.31
N ARG A 57 2.06 50.40 23.26
CA ARG A 57 1.74 51.83 22.99
C ARG A 57 1.41 52.09 21.51
N ASP A 58 0.18 52.30 21.05
CA ASP A 58 -1.07 52.73 21.69
C ASP A 58 -2.26 51.95 21.11
N PRO A 59 -3.26 51.57 21.93
CA PRO A 59 -4.44 50.92 21.41
C PRO A 59 -5.29 51.87 20.55
N VAL A 60 -5.80 51.35 19.43
CA VAL A 60 -6.63 52.12 18.49
C VAL A 60 -8.09 52.06 18.94
N GLU A 61 -8.75 53.22 19.04
CA GLU A 61 -10.19 53.29 19.35
C GLU A 61 -11.02 53.32 18.06
N LEU A 62 -11.61 52.17 17.72
CA LEU A 62 -12.43 51.97 16.52
C LEU A 62 -13.93 51.99 16.90
N PRO A 63 -14.81 52.55 16.05
CA PRO A 63 -16.25 52.41 16.26
C PRO A 63 -16.65 50.94 16.07
N ALA A 64 -17.44 50.41 17.00
CA ALA A 64 -17.88 49.03 17.01
C ALA A 64 -19.38 48.90 17.37
N ILE A 65 -19.98 47.80 16.90
CA ILE A 65 -21.30 47.34 17.30
C ILE A 65 -21.12 46.35 18.44
N ALA A 66 -21.77 46.61 19.58
CA ALA A 66 -21.78 45.68 20.70
C ALA A 66 -23.02 44.77 20.61
N LEU A 67 -22.80 43.47 20.70
CA LEU A 67 -23.83 42.44 20.81
C LEU A 67 -23.75 41.79 22.18
N ALA A 68 -24.88 41.79 22.90
CA ALA A 68 -25.00 41.04 24.14
C ALA A 68 -24.73 39.53 23.87
N PRO A 69 -24.26 38.75 24.87
CA PRO A 69 -23.94 37.33 24.68
C PRO A 69 -25.03 36.50 23.99
N HIS A 70 -26.30 36.79 24.28
CA HIS A 70 -27.44 36.16 23.62
C HIS A 70 -27.47 36.40 22.11
N ASP A 71 -27.35 37.66 21.67
CA ASP A 71 -27.34 38.03 20.25
C ASP A 71 -26.03 37.56 19.57
N ALA A 72 -24.93 37.54 20.31
CA ALA A 72 -23.65 37.06 19.82
C ALA A 72 -23.67 35.55 19.52
N ALA A 73 -24.39 34.75 20.30
CA ALA A 73 -24.45 33.29 20.12
C ALA A 73 -24.97 32.90 18.73
N ASP A 74 -26.08 33.49 18.26
CA ASP A 74 -26.65 33.17 16.93
C ASP A 74 -25.71 33.59 15.79
N LEU A 75 -25.08 34.78 15.90
CA LEU A 75 -24.12 35.25 14.90
C LEU A 75 -22.85 34.37 14.85
N LEU A 76 -22.30 34.01 16.01
CA LEU A 76 -21.08 33.21 16.10
C LEU A 76 -21.29 31.77 15.60
N LEU A 77 -22.42 31.14 15.93
CA LEU A 77 -22.73 29.79 15.44
C LEU A 77 -22.87 29.74 13.92
N ARG A 78 -23.40 30.81 13.31
CA ARG A 78 -23.57 30.96 11.86
C ARG A 78 -22.36 31.56 11.16
N THR A 79 -21.26 31.80 11.86
CA THR A 79 -20.04 32.36 11.26
C THR A 79 -19.37 31.29 10.38
N PRO A 80 -19.25 31.50 9.06
CA PRO A 80 -18.61 30.54 8.16
C PRO A 80 -17.11 30.44 8.42
N SER A 81 -16.56 29.23 8.25
CA SER A 81 -15.15 28.94 8.53
C SER A 81 -14.16 29.50 7.49
N THR A 82 -14.63 29.82 6.27
CA THR A 82 -13.77 30.15 5.12
C THR A 82 -14.16 31.43 4.36
N HIS A 83 -15.06 32.28 4.88
CA HIS A 83 -15.51 33.46 4.14
C HIS A 83 -14.43 34.55 4.05
N PRO A 84 -14.12 35.09 2.85
CA PRO A 84 -12.99 35.98 2.61
C PRO A 84 -13.12 37.33 3.33
N LEU A 85 -14.34 37.85 3.51
CA LEU A 85 -14.60 39.10 4.22
C LEU A 85 -14.72 38.95 5.75
N ILE A 86 -14.54 37.73 6.30
CA ILE A 86 -14.54 37.48 7.74
C ILE A 86 -13.11 37.24 8.22
N SER A 87 -12.65 38.06 9.16
CA SER A 87 -11.32 37.97 9.78
C SER A 87 -11.08 36.63 10.48
N GLY A 88 -9.80 36.32 10.72
CA GLY A 88 -9.40 35.17 11.53
C GLY A 88 -9.87 35.27 12.99
N ASP A 89 -9.98 36.49 13.53
CA ASP A 89 -10.43 36.75 14.89
C ASP A 89 -11.90 36.37 15.09
N LEU A 90 -12.77 36.80 14.18
CA LEU A 90 -14.20 36.44 14.25
C LEU A 90 -14.42 34.95 13.96
N ARG A 91 -13.64 34.35 13.06
CA ARG A 91 -13.67 32.89 12.81
C ARG A 91 -13.26 32.09 14.04
N PHE A 92 -12.24 32.53 14.78
CA PHE A 92 -11.86 31.89 16.04
C PHE A 92 -13.00 31.92 17.06
N LEU A 93 -13.65 33.08 17.25
CA LEU A 93 -14.80 33.18 18.17
C LEU A 93 -15.97 32.28 17.72
N GLY A 94 -16.23 32.18 16.41
CA GLY A 94 -17.20 31.24 15.85
C GLY A 94 -16.84 29.77 16.15
N HIS A 95 -15.56 29.42 16.02
CA HIS A 95 -15.08 28.07 16.35
C HIS A 95 -15.26 27.73 17.84
N VAL A 96 -15.02 28.68 18.74
CA VAL A 96 -15.28 28.50 20.19
C VAL A 96 -16.76 28.25 20.43
N ALA A 97 -17.66 29.05 19.84
CA ALA A 97 -19.11 28.91 19.97
C ALA A 97 -19.62 27.54 19.45
N GLN A 98 -19.13 27.08 18.30
CA GLN A 98 -19.44 25.75 17.75
C GLN A 98 -18.89 24.63 18.64
N GLY A 99 -17.74 24.83 19.28
CA GLY A 99 -17.22 23.93 20.29
C GLY A 99 -18.15 23.80 21.51
N ILE A 100 -18.65 24.92 22.03
CA ILE A 100 -19.66 24.94 23.11
C ILE A 100 -20.93 24.19 22.67
N GLU A 101 -21.43 24.45 21.46
CA GLU A 101 -22.60 23.76 20.90
C GLU A 101 -22.43 22.24 20.87
N ARG A 102 -21.24 21.73 20.52
CA ARG A 102 -20.96 20.28 20.55
C ARG A 102 -21.07 19.69 21.95
N TRP A 103 -20.56 20.39 22.97
CA TRP A 103 -20.72 19.97 24.37
C TRP A 103 -22.18 20.00 24.81
N VAL A 104 -22.92 21.04 24.41
CA VAL A 104 -24.36 21.18 24.66
C VAL A 104 -25.14 20.03 24.03
N ARG A 105 -24.92 19.73 22.75
CA ARG A 105 -25.59 18.64 22.02
C ARG A 105 -25.24 17.26 22.58
N ALA A 106 -24.06 17.10 23.16
CA ALA A 106 -23.67 15.90 23.89
C ALA A 106 -24.32 15.77 25.28
N GLY A 107 -25.23 16.68 25.65
CA GLY A 107 -25.94 16.67 26.93
C GLY A 107 -25.05 17.02 28.13
N ARG A 108 -23.89 17.66 27.92
CA ARG A 108 -22.92 17.99 28.98
C ARG A 108 -23.23 19.33 29.65
N VAL A 109 -24.49 19.55 29.99
CA VAL A 109 -25.00 20.79 30.60
C VAL A 109 -25.80 20.51 31.85
N VAL A 110 -25.74 21.43 32.80
CA VAL A 110 -26.54 21.41 34.03
C VAL A 110 -27.09 22.80 34.34
N PRO A 111 -28.23 22.90 35.05
CA PRO A 111 -28.67 24.16 35.64
C PRO A 111 -27.71 24.69 36.71
N ALA A 112 -27.61 26.01 36.77
CA ALA A 112 -26.98 26.79 37.81
C ALA A 112 -27.93 27.93 38.21
N LEU A 113 -27.76 28.48 39.42
CA LEU A 113 -28.55 29.62 39.89
C LEU A 113 -27.61 30.79 40.22
N LYS A 114 -27.73 31.90 39.50
CA LYS A 114 -26.88 33.10 39.67
C LYS A 114 -27.66 34.27 40.26
N LEU A 115 -27.03 35.06 41.12
CA LEU A 115 -27.62 36.30 41.62
C LEU A 115 -27.21 37.46 40.69
N MET A 116 -28.17 38.07 39.99
CA MET A 116 -27.96 39.19 39.07
C MET A 116 -29.04 40.25 39.32
N ASP A 117 -28.62 41.52 39.46
CA ASP A 117 -29.51 42.67 39.74
C ASP A 117 -30.47 42.46 40.92
N GLY A 118 -30.00 41.77 41.97
CA GLY A 118 -30.78 41.48 43.18
C GLY A 118 -31.83 40.38 43.02
N GLN A 119 -31.86 39.68 41.89
CA GLN A 119 -32.77 38.56 41.60
C GLN A 119 -31.98 37.29 41.26
N TRP A 120 -32.58 36.12 41.49
CA TRP A 120 -31.97 34.84 41.17
C TRP A 120 -32.37 34.37 39.78
N TRP A 121 -31.38 34.10 38.94
CA TRP A 121 -31.55 33.71 37.54
C TRP A 121 -31.04 32.29 37.32
N PRO A 122 -31.91 31.35 36.95
CA PRO A 122 -31.48 30.03 36.51
C PRO A 122 -30.80 30.12 35.14
N ARG A 123 -29.61 29.54 35.02
CA ARG A 123 -28.79 29.54 33.79
C ARG A 123 -28.26 28.15 33.50
N TRP A 124 -28.04 27.82 32.23
CA TRP A 124 -27.33 26.60 31.84
C TRP A 124 -25.81 26.80 31.89
N ARG A 125 -25.12 25.77 32.37
CA ARG A 125 -23.65 25.74 32.48
C ARG A 125 -23.11 24.39 32.01
N LEU A 126 -21.93 24.37 31.40
CA LEU A 126 -21.23 23.12 31.10
C LEU A 126 -20.81 22.39 32.39
N VAL A 127 -20.86 21.06 32.36
CA VAL A 127 -20.51 20.21 33.51
C VAL A 127 -19.06 20.42 33.97
N GLY A 128 -18.11 20.66 33.06
CA GLY A 128 -16.67 20.72 33.37
C GLY A 128 -15.95 19.41 33.05
N GLY A 129 -14.74 19.25 33.60
CA GLY A 129 -13.96 18.01 33.52
C GLY A 129 -12.57 18.18 32.90
N GLU A 130 -11.76 17.12 32.91
CA GLU A 130 -10.41 17.14 32.32
C GLU A 130 -10.42 17.38 30.82
N ARG A 131 -11.32 16.72 30.08
CA ARG A 131 -11.45 16.88 28.62
C ARG A 131 -11.83 18.31 28.21
N GLN A 132 -12.73 18.96 28.96
CA GLN A 132 -13.08 20.35 28.71
C GLN A 132 -11.89 21.28 29.02
N ARG A 133 -11.16 21.04 30.12
CA ARG A 133 -9.95 21.82 30.46
C ARG A 133 -8.85 21.67 29.41
N ALA A 134 -8.66 20.47 28.87
CA ALA A 134 -7.73 20.21 27.78
C ALA A 134 -8.13 20.97 26.50
N TRP A 135 -9.40 20.89 26.10
CA TRP A 135 -9.95 21.63 24.97
C TRP A 135 -9.75 23.15 25.10
N LEU A 136 -10.03 23.73 26.27
CA LEU A 136 -9.80 25.16 26.51
C LEU A 136 -8.31 25.52 26.49
N SER A 137 -7.43 24.60 26.89
CA SER A 137 -5.98 24.82 26.84
C SER A 137 -5.45 24.84 25.41
N GLU A 138 -5.97 23.98 24.53
CA GLU A 138 -5.66 24.01 23.10
C GLU A 138 -6.12 25.32 22.44
N LEU A 139 -7.35 25.74 22.74
CA LEU A 139 -7.89 27.02 22.24
C LEU A 139 -7.10 28.23 22.75
N ALA A 140 -6.61 28.18 23.99
CA ALA A 140 -5.78 29.25 24.54
C ALA A 140 -4.45 29.41 23.76
N VAL A 141 -3.89 28.32 23.26
CA VAL A 141 -2.68 28.34 22.41
C VAL A 141 -2.99 28.90 21.02
N ALA A 142 -4.13 28.51 20.44
CA ALA A 142 -4.57 28.93 19.11
C ALA A 142 -5.20 30.36 19.06
N MET A 143 -5.43 30.98 20.22
CA MET A 143 -6.13 32.27 20.31
C MET A 143 -5.44 33.37 19.48
N PRO A 144 -6.14 34.12 18.62
CA PRO A 144 -5.55 35.23 17.87
C PRO A 144 -5.04 36.36 18.76
N SER A 145 -4.04 37.11 18.27
CA SER A 145 -3.36 38.17 19.04
C SER A 145 -4.30 39.29 19.49
N VAL A 146 -5.31 39.63 18.69
CA VAL A 146 -6.31 40.65 19.00
C VAL A 146 -7.13 40.27 20.25
N GLN A 147 -7.46 39.00 20.43
CA GLN A 147 -8.16 38.50 21.63
C GLN A 147 -7.24 38.48 22.86
N ARG A 148 -5.97 38.07 22.68
CA ARG A 148 -4.98 37.99 23.78
C ARG A 148 -4.66 39.34 24.41
N ALA A 149 -4.82 40.42 23.64
CA ALA A 149 -4.53 41.77 24.10
C ALA A 149 -5.55 42.28 25.14
N ASN A 150 -6.77 41.72 25.16
CA ASN A 150 -7.86 42.20 26.01
C ASN A 150 -7.84 41.57 27.42
N GLU A 151 -7.53 40.27 27.53
CA GLU A 151 -7.54 39.53 28.79
C GLU A 151 -6.66 38.27 28.70
N ARG A 152 -6.31 37.64 29.83
CA ARG A 152 -5.58 36.35 29.80
C ARG A 152 -6.40 35.31 29.03
N PRO A 153 -5.80 34.55 28.08
CA PRO A 153 -6.53 33.63 27.21
C PRO A 153 -7.48 32.67 27.92
N LYS A 154 -7.01 32.07 29.03
CA LYS A 154 -7.82 31.17 29.83
C LYS A 154 -9.04 31.86 30.45
N LYS A 155 -8.87 33.07 30.99
CA LYS A 155 -9.95 33.83 31.62
C LYS A 155 -10.98 34.31 30.59
N LEU A 156 -10.53 34.70 29.40
CA LEU A 156 -11.41 35.06 28.29
C LEU A 156 -12.25 33.87 27.82
N LEU A 157 -11.63 32.69 27.67
CA LEU A 157 -12.33 31.47 27.27
C LEU A 157 -13.29 30.97 28.36
N ASP A 158 -12.92 31.06 29.64
CA ASP A 158 -13.79 30.71 30.76
C ASP A 158 -15.05 31.61 30.76
N ASP A 159 -14.88 32.91 30.55
CA ASP A 159 -15.97 33.89 30.43
C ASP A 159 -16.86 33.62 29.21
N MET A 160 -16.26 33.38 28.03
CA MET A 160 -17.01 33.00 26.82
C MET A 160 -17.85 31.74 27.03
N VAL A 161 -17.28 30.70 27.63
CA VAL A 161 -18.02 29.48 27.93
C VAL A 161 -19.16 29.76 28.88
N GLU A 162 -18.92 30.56 29.93
CA GLU A 162 -19.93 30.89 30.92
C GLU A 162 -21.10 31.69 30.34
N GLU A 163 -20.83 32.67 29.48
CA GLU A 163 -21.83 33.58 28.90
C GLU A 163 -22.55 33.00 27.67
N LEU A 164 -21.88 32.16 26.85
CA LEU A 164 -22.47 31.59 25.64
C LEU A 164 -23.20 30.27 25.86
N THR A 165 -22.93 29.54 26.95
CA THR A 165 -23.59 28.23 27.18
C THR A 165 -25.11 28.37 27.30
N ASP A 166 -25.60 29.30 28.12
CA ASP A 166 -27.03 29.50 28.34
C ASP A 166 -27.83 29.82 27.05
N PRO A 167 -27.44 30.81 26.23
CA PRO A 167 -28.16 31.09 24.99
C PRO A 167 -28.07 29.97 23.96
N ILE A 168 -26.94 29.25 23.87
CA ILE A 168 -26.79 28.10 22.96
C ILE A 168 -27.67 26.94 23.40
N VAL A 169 -27.78 26.67 24.71
CA VAL A 169 -28.68 25.61 25.22
C VAL A 169 -30.13 25.94 24.90
N ARG A 170 -30.55 27.19 25.10
CA ARG A 170 -31.92 27.63 24.80
C ARG A 170 -32.26 27.58 23.31
N SER A 171 -31.31 27.90 22.44
CA SER A 171 -31.52 27.78 20.99
C SER A 171 -31.71 26.32 20.55
N VAL A 172 -31.03 25.37 21.20
CA VAL A 172 -31.15 23.93 20.93
C VAL A 172 -32.41 23.31 21.56
N LEU A 173 -32.72 23.66 22.81
CA LEU A 173 -33.87 23.11 23.55
C LEU A 173 -35.22 23.66 23.08
N GLY A 174 -35.26 24.88 22.53
CA GLY A 174 -36.51 25.57 22.20
C GLY A 174 -37.25 26.07 23.46
N LYS A 175 -38.59 26.04 23.42
CA LYS A 175 -39.45 26.48 24.55
C LYS A 175 -40.36 25.34 25.04
N PRO A 176 -39.81 24.28 25.65
CA PRO A 176 -40.62 23.23 26.26
C PRO A 176 -41.45 23.77 27.43
N ASP A 177 -42.71 23.34 27.53
CA ASP A 177 -43.54 23.67 28.69
C ASP A 177 -43.15 22.84 29.90
N SER A 178 -43.10 23.48 31.07
CA SER A 178 -42.86 22.82 32.35
C SER A 178 -43.72 23.46 33.44
N GLU A 179 -44.36 22.62 34.25
CA GLU A 179 -45.14 23.06 35.42
C GLU A 179 -44.26 23.40 36.63
N HIS A 180 -42.99 22.99 36.65
CA HIS A 180 -42.08 23.26 37.75
C HIS A 180 -41.53 24.69 37.67
N PRO A 181 -41.73 25.56 38.69
CA PRO A 181 -41.37 26.99 38.61
C PRO A 181 -39.91 27.25 38.25
N LEU A 182 -38.96 26.47 38.80
CA LEU A 182 -37.54 26.59 38.46
C LEU A 182 -37.23 26.21 37.00
N LEU A 183 -37.84 25.14 36.48
CA LEU A 183 -37.61 24.69 35.11
C LEU A 183 -38.28 25.63 34.11
N SER A 184 -39.46 26.13 34.46
CA SER A 184 -40.15 27.18 33.71
C SER A 184 -39.29 28.44 33.61
N ALA A 185 -38.74 28.92 34.73
CA ALA A 185 -37.81 30.05 34.78
C ALA A 185 -36.52 29.80 33.98
N LEU A 186 -35.94 28.59 34.10
CA LEU A 186 -34.73 28.17 33.37
C LEU A 186 -34.94 28.06 31.86
N VAL A 187 -36.15 27.75 31.38
CA VAL A 187 -36.45 27.66 29.94
C VAL A 187 -36.86 29.02 29.37
N ARG A 188 -37.63 29.81 30.13
CA ARG A 188 -38.19 31.10 29.68
C ARG A 188 -37.27 32.30 29.86
N ASP A 189 -36.20 32.13 30.62
CA ASP A 189 -35.27 33.22 31.00
C ASP A 189 -35.98 34.24 31.89
N ASP A 190 -36.67 33.73 32.91
CA ASP A 190 -37.36 34.53 33.92
C ASP A 190 -36.61 34.40 35.27
N PRO A 191 -36.68 35.43 36.13
CA PRO A 191 -36.13 35.34 37.48
C PRO A 191 -36.90 34.28 38.30
N TYR A 192 -36.16 33.47 39.05
CA TYR A 192 -36.69 32.49 39.98
C TYR A 192 -36.86 33.09 41.38
N LEU A 193 -38.10 33.38 41.74
CA LEU A 193 -38.45 34.12 42.96
C LEU A 193 -38.06 33.38 44.26
N ASP A 194 -38.10 32.05 44.27
CA ASP A 194 -37.74 31.22 45.43
C ASP A 194 -36.25 30.85 45.48
N GLY A 195 -35.41 31.56 44.71
CA GLY A 195 -33.98 31.35 44.68
C GLY A 195 -33.31 31.65 46.02
N THR A 196 -32.37 30.79 46.42
CA THR A 196 -31.55 31.01 47.62
C THR A 196 -30.11 30.61 47.36
N GLN A 197 -29.18 31.17 48.14
CA GLN A 197 -27.77 30.77 48.10
C GLN A 197 -27.60 29.27 48.33
N LYS A 198 -28.45 28.65 49.17
CA LYS A 198 -28.44 27.21 49.42
C LYS A 198 -28.73 26.40 48.15
N ILE A 199 -29.69 26.83 47.32
CA ILE A 199 -30.01 26.18 46.05
C ILE A 199 -28.86 26.35 45.06
N SER A 200 -28.23 27.54 45.00
CA SER A 200 -27.02 27.75 44.20
C SER A 200 -25.90 26.77 44.58
N THR A 201 -25.59 26.64 45.88
CA THR A 201 -24.56 25.71 46.35
C THR A 201 -24.91 24.24 46.06
N LEU A 202 -26.19 23.87 46.11
CA LEU A 202 -26.64 22.52 45.74
C LEU A 202 -26.38 22.22 44.26
N PHE A 203 -26.67 23.16 43.36
CA PHE A 203 -26.35 23.00 41.94
C PHE A 203 -24.85 22.90 41.68
N ASP A 204 -24.04 23.71 42.38
CA ASP A 204 -22.58 23.64 42.24
C ASP A 204 -22.01 22.31 42.74
N ASN A 205 -22.50 21.79 43.88
CA ASN A 205 -22.10 20.49 44.41
C ASN A 205 -22.52 19.33 43.50
N TRP A 206 -23.75 19.39 42.97
CA TRP A 206 -24.24 18.38 42.03
C TRP A 206 -23.41 18.41 40.74
N ARG A 207 -23.14 19.59 40.18
CA ARG A 207 -22.25 19.72 39.02
C ARG A 207 -20.86 19.14 39.31
N ALA A 208 -20.26 19.46 40.47
CA ALA A 208 -18.95 18.93 40.84
C ALA A 208 -18.95 17.39 40.96
N SER A 209 -20.04 16.79 41.46
CA SER A 209 -20.17 15.32 41.53
C SER A 209 -20.18 14.64 40.16
N LEU A 210 -20.62 15.35 39.11
CA LEU A 210 -20.63 14.86 37.73
C LEU A 210 -19.28 15.02 37.02
N THR A 211 -18.29 15.70 37.65
CA THR A 211 -16.94 15.90 37.09
C THR A 211 -15.92 14.86 37.53
N VAL A 212 -16.31 13.93 38.41
CA VAL A 212 -15.50 12.76 38.79
C VAL A 212 -15.86 11.65 37.80
N ASP A 213 -14.91 11.26 36.95
CA ASP A 213 -15.14 10.16 35.99
C ASP A 213 -15.45 8.86 36.74
N GLU A 214 -16.62 8.25 36.47
CA GLU A 214 -17.03 6.99 37.09
C GLU A 214 -16.01 5.90 36.75
N PRO A 215 -15.52 5.10 37.72
CA PRO A 215 -14.49 4.09 37.44
C PRO A 215 -14.97 3.04 36.43
N ALA A 216 -14.11 2.69 35.49
CA ALA A 216 -14.37 1.68 34.47
C ALA A 216 -14.28 0.27 35.05
N LEU A 217 -15.11 -0.64 34.54
CA LEU A 217 -15.01 -2.08 34.83
C LEU A 217 -13.86 -2.69 34.03
N VAL A 218 -13.00 -3.45 34.71
CA VAL A 218 -11.92 -4.22 34.10
C VAL A 218 -12.03 -5.67 34.57
N LEU A 219 -12.14 -6.61 33.64
CA LEU A 219 -12.12 -8.05 33.92
C LEU A 219 -10.72 -8.59 33.62
N ARG A 220 -10.04 -9.14 34.62
CA ARG A 220 -8.67 -9.67 34.49
C ARG A 220 -8.69 -11.19 34.62
N LEU A 221 -8.28 -11.90 33.57
CA LEU A 221 -8.18 -13.36 33.58
C LEU A 221 -6.84 -13.78 34.20
N LEU A 222 -6.88 -14.65 35.20
CA LEU A 222 -5.73 -15.22 35.91
C LEU A 222 -5.64 -16.72 35.62
N GLU A 223 -4.40 -17.21 35.48
CA GLU A 223 -4.09 -18.63 35.33
C GLU A 223 -4.45 -19.40 36.61
N PRO A 224 -4.94 -20.65 36.51
CA PRO A 224 -5.16 -21.50 37.67
C PRO A 224 -3.83 -21.76 38.40
N ASP A 225 -3.81 -21.61 39.73
CA ASP A 225 -2.67 -21.95 40.57
C ASP A 225 -2.53 -23.49 40.70
N ASP A 226 -1.31 -24.01 40.59
CA ASP A 226 -0.98 -25.42 40.84
C ASP A 226 -1.17 -25.75 42.34
N GLN A 227 -2.37 -26.12 42.77
CA GLN A 227 -2.52 -26.94 43.99
C GLN A 227 -2.42 -28.40 43.58
N ASP A 228 -1.19 -28.88 43.39
CA ASP A 228 -0.75 -30.24 43.71
C ASP A 228 0.75 -30.36 43.47
N GLY A 229 1.49 -29.92 44.48
CA GLY A 229 2.92 -30.03 44.54
C GLY A 229 3.40 -30.12 45.98
N GLU A 230 2.73 -30.90 46.83
CA GLU A 230 3.27 -31.45 48.10
C GLU A 230 2.19 -32.24 48.89
N THR A 231 1.83 -33.44 48.45
CA THR A 231 1.42 -34.52 49.37
C THR A 231 1.90 -35.87 48.82
N GLY A 232 2.75 -36.53 49.61
CA GLY A 232 3.38 -37.79 49.25
C GLY A 232 2.46 -39.01 49.30
N ASP A 233 2.91 -40.05 48.61
CA ASP A 233 2.61 -41.48 48.73
C ASP A 233 1.43 -41.88 49.64
N ALA A 234 0.28 -42.21 49.04
CA ALA A 234 -0.61 -43.27 49.52
C ALA A 234 -1.62 -43.71 48.43
N ASP A 235 -1.49 -44.98 48.02
CA ASP A 235 -2.47 -45.89 47.44
C ASP A 235 -3.83 -45.37 46.92
N GLY A 236 -4.02 -45.50 45.61
CA GLY A 236 -5.13 -46.26 45.04
C GLY A 236 -6.57 -45.70 45.14
N ALA A 237 -6.89 -44.69 44.34
CA ALA A 237 -8.22 -44.43 43.80
C ALA A 237 -8.08 -43.65 42.47
N PRO A 238 -9.01 -43.77 41.49
CA PRO A 238 -8.95 -42.94 40.30
C PRO A 238 -9.28 -41.49 40.71
N ASP A 239 -8.29 -40.61 40.62
CA ASP A 239 -8.51 -39.17 40.79
C ASP A 239 -9.48 -38.69 39.71
N ASP A 240 -10.68 -38.34 40.14
CA ASP A 240 -11.52 -37.37 39.44
C ASP A 240 -10.68 -36.08 39.34
N ALA A 241 -10.09 -35.85 38.17
CA ALA A 241 -9.31 -34.66 37.89
C ALA A 241 -10.14 -33.42 38.24
N VAL A 242 -9.79 -32.76 39.35
CA VAL A 242 -10.42 -31.50 39.76
C VAL A 242 -10.21 -30.52 38.61
N GLU A 243 -11.28 -30.15 37.89
CA GLU A 243 -11.20 -29.16 36.82
C GLU A 243 -10.59 -27.87 37.39
N SER A 244 -9.36 -27.54 36.99
CA SER A 244 -8.72 -26.30 37.39
C SER A 244 -9.43 -25.13 36.73
N PHE A 245 -10.18 -24.35 37.51
CA PHE A 245 -10.89 -23.18 37.02
C PHE A 245 -9.95 -21.98 36.86
N TRP A 246 -10.13 -21.24 35.77
CA TRP A 246 -9.51 -19.94 35.58
C TRP A 246 -10.25 -18.89 36.42
N ILE A 247 -9.54 -17.91 36.98
CA ILE A 247 -10.17 -16.85 37.77
C ILE A 247 -10.32 -15.61 36.89
N LEU A 248 -11.56 -15.20 36.61
CA LEU A 248 -11.86 -13.91 36.00
C LEU A 248 -12.14 -12.89 37.11
N GLN A 249 -11.09 -12.14 37.46
CA GLN A 249 -11.09 -11.17 38.54
C GLN A 249 -11.80 -9.88 38.15
N VAL A 250 -12.73 -9.43 38.99
CA VAL A 250 -13.55 -8.23 38.78
C VAL A 250 -12.87 -7.01 39.42
N CYS A 251 -12.43 -6.08 38.58
CA CYS A 251 -11.70 -4.88 39.00
C CYS A 251 -12.43 -3.59 38.61
N LEU A 252 -12.19 -2.54 39.39
CA LEU A 252 -12.52 -1.16 39.01
C LEU A 252 -11.24 -0.37 38.71
N ARG A 253 -11.30 0.51 37.72
CA ARG A 253 -10.20 1.39 37.33
C ARG A 253 -10.68 2.84 37.24
N ALA A 254 -10.18 3.69 38.13
CA ALA A 254 -10.26 5.14 37.96
C ALA A 254 -9.32 5.59 36.82
N ASP A 255 -9.64 6.69 36.15
CA ASP A 255 -8.82 7.17 35.03
C ASP A 255 -7.39 7.48 35.50
N GLY A 256 -6.39 6.98 34.78
CA GLY A 256 -4.97 7.07 35.15
C GLY A 256 -4.45 6.10 36.25
N GLU A 257 -5.29 5.24 36.83
CA GLU A 257 -4.86 4.26 37.85
C GLU A 257 -4.77 2.81 37.32
N ALA A 258 -4.05 1.95 38.05
CA ALA A 258 -4.07 0.51 37.79
C ALA A 258 -5.40 -0.11 38.25
N PRO A 259 -5.96 -1.10 37.53
CA PRO A 259 -7.18 -1.77 37.94
C PRO A 259 -6.99 -2.47 39.29
N ARG A 260 -7.91 -2.23 40.22
CA ARG A 260 -7.90 -2.81 41.57
C ARG A 260 -9.09 -3.77 41.73
N PRO A 261 -8.89 -4.96 42.33
CA PRO A 261 -9.98 -5.89 42.62
C PRO A 261 -11.03 -5.23 43.53
N VAL A 262 -12.30 -5.59 43.36
CA VAL A 262 -13.39 -5.08 44.21
C VAL A 262 -13.45 -5.90 45.51
N PRO A 263 -13.08 -5.33 46.68
CA PRO A 263 -13.15 -6.07 47.93
C PRO A 263 -14.61 -6.23 48.39
N MET A 264 -14.98 -7.39 48.96
CA MET A 264 -16.27 -7.59 49.66
C MET A 264 -16.14 -7.58 51.19
N SER A 265 -15.19 -6.81 51.74
CA SER A 265 -14.99 -6.71 53.20
C SER A 265 -16.05 -5.82 53.89
N ARG A 266 -16.19 -5.92 55.22
CA ARG A 266 -17.19 -5.15 56.02
C ARG A 266 -17.00 -3.61 56.02
N LYS A 267 -15.97 -3.06 55.35
CA LYS A 267 -15.67 -1.60 55.29
C LYS A 267 -15.65 -1.06 53.84
N VAL A 268 -16.47 -1.61 52.95
CA VAL A 268 -16.49 -1.21 51.53
C VAL A 268 -17.39 0.01 51.33
N ASP A 269 -16.95 0.92 50.46
CA ASP A 269 -17.75 2.03 49.96
C ASP A 269 -18.97 1.49 49.18
N ALA A 270 -20.17 1.70 49.72
CA ALA A 270 -21.42 1.21 49.14
C ALA A 270 -21.65 1.71 47.70
N THR A 271 -21.12 2.89 47.38
CA THR A 271 -21.22 3.49 46.05
C THR A 271 -20.32 2.73 45.05
N LEU A 272 -19.08 2.40 45.43
CA LEU A 272 -18.20 1.62 44.55
C LEU A 272 -18.71 0.19 44.32
N LEU A 273 -19.24 -0.46 45.35
CA LEU A 273 -19.81 -1.82 45.22
C LEU A 273 -21.04 -1.84 44.31
N SER A 274 -21.96 -0.88 44.49
CA SER A 274 -23.15 -0.77 43.63
C SER A 274 -22.77 -0.47 42.17
N THR A 275 -21.76 0.37 41.93
CA THR A 275 -21.20 0.61 40.59
C THR A 275 -20.60 -0.65 39.98
N ALA A 276 -19.81 -1.42 40.75
CA ALA A 276 -19.22 -2.68 40.27
C ALA A 276 -20.29 -3.72 39.89
N VAL A 277 -21.29 -3.93 40.76
CA VAL A 277 -22.39 -4.89 40.52
C VAL A 277 -23.22 -4.50 39.30
N ARG A 278 -23.56 -3.22 39.15
CA ARG A 278 -24.31 -2.73 37.98
C ARG A 278 -23.53 -2.96 36.68
N LYS A 279 -22.25 -2.55 36.63
CA LYS A 279 -21.41 -2.72 35.44
C LYS A 279 -21.12 -4.19 35.13
N LEU A 280 -20.94 -5.03 36.16
CA LEU A 280 -20.80 -6.47 35.98
C LEU A 280 -22.09 -7.09 35.41
N GLY A 281 -23.27 -6.62 35.85
CA GLY A 281 -24.55 -7.02 35.26
C GLY A 281 -24.68 -6.64 33.78
N GLU A 282 -24.19 -5.46 33.39
CA GLU A 282 -24.11 -5.04 31.98
C GLU A 282 -23.16 -5.92 31.17
N ALA A 283 -22.00 -6.28 31.74
CA ALA A 283 -21.04 -7.21 31.14
C ALA A 283 -21.63 -8.62 30.96
N VAL A 284 -22.35 -9.15 31.95
CA VAL A 284 -23.04 -10.46 31.87
C VAL A 284 -24.18 -10.42 30.86
N ALA A 285 -24.88 -9.29 30.70
CA ALA A 285 -25.90 -9.13 29.68
C ALA A 285 -25.29 -9.12 28.26
N ALA A 286 -24.12 -8.51 28.10
CA ALA A 286 -23.37 -8.47 26.84
C ALA A 286 -22.75 -9.83 26.48
N TYR A 287 -22.30 -10.59 27.48
CA TYR A 287 -21.74 -11.92 27.31
C TYR A 287 -22.42 -12.93 28.25
N PRO A 288 -23.54 -13.55 27.82
CA PRO A 288 -24.40 -14.38 28.68
C PRO A 288 -23.74 -15.62 29.29
N ARG A 289 -22.62 -16.10 28.72
CA ARG A 289 -21.87 -17.25 29.25
C ARG A 289 -21.25 -16.99 30.63
N LEU A 290 -21.22 -15.75 31.10
CA LEU A 290 -20.80 -15.41 32.48
C LEU A 290 -21.91 -15.57 33.53
N ARG A 291 -23.17 -15.81 33.13
CA ARG A 291 -24.33 -15.74 34.04
C ARG A 291 -24.36 -16.84 35.09
N ASP A 292 -24.01 -18.07 34.71
CA ASP A 292 -24.19 -19.27 35.54
C ASP A 292 -22.86 -19.82 36.08
N LEU A 293 -21.82 -18.98 36.10
CA LEU A 293 -20.49 -19.38 36.58
C LEU A 293 -20.40 -19.26 38.11
N PRO A 294 -19.69 -20.20 38.78
CA PRO A 294 -19.45 -20.09 40.21
C PRO A 294 -18.59 -18.85 40.52
N THR A 295 -18.86 -18.22 41.67
CA THR A 295 -18.08 -17.09 42.18
C THR A 295 -17.12 -17.57 43.26
N GLN A 296 -15.93 -16.97 43.33
CA GLN A 296 -14.98 -17.26 44.39
C GLN A 296 -15.46 -16.64 45.72
N GLU A 297 -15.43 -17.44 46.80
CA GLU A 297 -15.94 -17.03 48.12
C GLU A 297 -15.38 -15.67 48.58
N GLY A 298 -16.27 -14.77 48.99
CA GLY A 298 -15.88 -13.45 49.51
C GLY A 298 -15.38 -12.46 48.45
N THR A 299 -15.61 -12.71 47.16
CA THR A 299 -15.25 -11.82 46.04
C THR A 299 -16.37 -11.76 44.99
N LEU A 300 -16.24 -10.87 44.01
CA LEU A 300 -17.08 -10.87 42.79
C LEU A 300 -16.45 -11.66 41.63
N ASP A 301 -15.33 -12.35 41.88
CA ASP A 301 -14.53 -13.00 40.84
C ASP A 301 -15.23 -14.28 40.37
N LEU A 302 -15.21 -14.51 39.05
CA LEU A 302 -15.89 -15.65 38.41
C LEU A 302 -14.89 -16.77 38.13
N LEU A 303 -15.30 -18.02 38.35
CA LEU A 303 -14.53 -19.22 38.07
C LEU A 303 -14.94 -19.79 36.69
N LEU A 304 -14.00 -19.81 35.75
CA LEU A 304 -14.24 -20.14 34.35
C LEU A 304 -13.65 -21.52 33.99
N PRO A 305 -14.46 -22.45 33.46
CA PRO A 305 -13.96 -23.62 32.75
C PRO A 305 -13.14 -23.22 31.52
N THR A 306 -12.14 -24.01 31.14
CA THR A 306 -11.29 -23.75 29.96
C THR A 306 -12.09 -23.53 28.68
N SER A 307 -13.21 -24.24 28.48
CA SER A 307 -14.10 -24.09 27.32
C SER A 307 -14.78 -22.72 27.27
N VAL A 308 -15.07 -22.11 28.42
CA VAL A 308 -15.64 -20.75 28.52
C VAL A 308 -14.55 -19.71 28.31
N VAL A 309 -13.31 -19.97 28.73
CA VAL A 309 -12.17 -19.08 28.48
C VAL A 309 -11.86 -18.95 27.00
N ILE A 310 -11.87 -20.07 26.24
CA ILE A 310 -11.66 -20.04 24.79
C ILE A 310 -12.72 -19.16 24.12
N ASP A 311 -14.00 -19.37 24.44
CA ASP A 311 -15.11 -18.59 23.88
C ASP A 311 -15.08 -17.11 24.33
N LEU A 312 -14.67 -16.83 25.57
CA LEU A 312 -14.45 -15.47 26.07
C LEU A 312 -13.39 -14.76 25.25
N VAL A 313 -12.31 -15.44 24.85
CA VAL A 313 -11.24 -14.84 24.04
C VAL A 313 -11.69 -14.66 22.59
N GLU A 314 -12.34 -15.66 21.99
CA GLU A 314 -12.74 -15.62 20.58
C GLU A 314 -13.90 -14.66 20.31
N HIS A 315 -14.88 -14.60 21.21
CA HIS A 315 -16.15 -13.91 20.98
C HIS A 315 -16.50 -12.93 22.12
N GLY A 316 -16.26 -13.34 23.37
CA GLY A 316 -16.68 -12.56 24.54
C GLY A 316 -15.93 -11.24 24.73
N ALA A 317 -14.63 -11.17 24.44
CA ALA A 317 -13.81 -9.99 24.65
C ALA A 317 -14.29 -8.80 23.79
N THR A 318 -14.63 -9.07 22.53
CA THR A 318 -15.19 -8.07 21.60
C THR A 318 -16.57 -7.60 22.06
N ALA A 319 -17.44 -8.53 22.49
CA ALA A 319 -18.76 -8.21 23.01
C ALA A 319 -18.70 -7.34 24.29
N LEU A 320 -17.74 -7.62 25.18
CA LEU A 320 -17.50 -6.88 26.42
C LEU A 320 -16.89 -5.51 26.16
N GLN A 321 -15.97 -5.38 25.19
CA GLN A 321 -15.41 -4.08 24.80
C GLN A 321 -16.48 -3.16 24.19
N ALA A 322 -17.44 -3.69 23.43
CA ALA A 322 -18.53 -2.92 22.86
C ALA A 322 -19.42 -2.24 23.93
N THR A 323 -19.44 -2.77 25.16
CA THR A 323 -20.14 -2.15 26.31
C THR A 323 -19.22 -1.32 27.20
N GLY A 324 -17.97 -1.07 26.78
CA GLY A 324 -16.99 -0.29 27.53
C GLY A 324 -16.28 -1.06 28.64
N THR A 325 -16.42 -2.39 28.69
CA THR A 325 -15.71 -3.25 29.65
C THR A 325 -14.36 -3.66 29.09
N THR A 326 -13.28 -3.38 29.82
CA THR A 326 -11.93 -3.82 29.40
C THR A 326 -11.66 -5.24 29.88
N VAL A 327 -11.15 -6.11 29.00
CA VAL A 327 -10.69 -7.47 29.36
C VAL A 327 -9.16 -7.52 29.28
N LEU A 328 -8.51 -8.03 30.33
CA LEU A 328 -7.05 -8.24 30.39
C LEU A 328 -6.74 -9.74 30.38
N LEU A 329 -5.95 -10.19 29.40
CA LEU A 329 -5.53 -11.58 29.22
C LEU A 329 -4.09 -11.81 29.76
N PRO A 330 -3.73 -13.05 30.14
CA PRO A 330 -2.37 -13.42 30.55
C PRO A 330 -1.32 -13.19 29.45
N ARG A 331 -0.05 -12.97 29.84
CA ARG A 331 1.06 -12.71 28.91
C ARG A 331 1.41 -13.90 28.01
N ALA A 332 1.09 -15.13 28.40
CA ALA A 332 1.38 -16.35 27.65
C ALA A 332 0.39 -16.64 26.51
N TRP A 333 -0.66 -15.83 26.33
CA TRP A 333 -1.72 -16.06 25.34
C TRP A 333 -1.35 -15.62 23.92
N THR A 334 -0.18 -16.05 23.44
CA THR A 334 0.24 -15.79 22.05
C THR A 334 -0.35 -16.89 21.17
N ARG A 335 -1.23 -16.50 20.23
CA ARG A 335 -1.64 -17.40 19.14
C ARG A 335 -0.40 -17.64 18.28
N LEU A 336 0.04 -18.89 18.20
CA LEU A 336 1.18 -19.28 17.38
C LEU A 336 0.67 -20.16 16.26
N ASP A 337 0.78 -19.66 15.03
CA ASP A 337 0.43 -20.46 13.86
C ASP A 337 1.54 -21.51 13.63
N PRO A 338 1.16 -22.77 13.35
CA PRO A 338 2.13 -23.80 13.03
C PRO A 338 2.80 -23.49 11.69
N SER A 339 4.09 -23.79 11.59
CA SER A 339 4.88 -23.69 10.37
C SER A 339 5.75 -24.93 10.17
N MET A 340 6.21 -25.13 8.95
CA MET A 340 7.02 -26.28 8.54
C MET A 340 8.44 -25.81 8.20
N ARG A 341 9.41 -26.63 8.58
CA ARG A 341 10.82 -26.48 8.23
C ARG A 341 11.30 -27.71 7.45
N LEU A 342 12.02 -27.49 6.36
CA LEU A 342 12.65 -28.56 5.59
C LEU A 342 14.16 -28.58 5.88
N ARG A 343 14.69 -29.73 6.31
CA ARG A 343 16.13 -29.96 6.42
C ARG A 343 16.59 -30.83 5.26
N VAL A 344 17.65 -30.44 4.58
CA VAL A 344 18.22 -31.15 3.42
C VAL A 344 19.72 -31.36 3.64
N GLU A 345 20.19 -32.60 3.60
CA GLU A 345 21.62 -32.89 3.72
C GLU A 345 22.17 -33.39 2.39
N SER A 346 23.35 -32.88 2.04
CA SER A 346 24.08 -33.31 0.86
C SER A 346 25.58 -33.39 1.13
N PRO A 347 26.32 -34.25 0.40
CA PRO A 347 27.76 -34.34 0.57
C PRO A 347 28.46 -33.04 0.14
N ALA A 348 29.64 -32.78 0.71
CA ALA A 348 30.47 -31.65 0.27
C ALA A 348 31.03 -31.90 -1.14
N VAL A 349 31.02 -30.88 -2.01
CA VAL A 349 31.69 -30.98 -3.33
C VAL A 349 33.19 -31.12 -3.11
N THR A 350 33.75 -32.31 -3.31
CA THR A 350 35.20 -32.51 -3.26
C THR A 350 35.83 -32.04 -4.57
N LYS A 351 37.04 -31.44 -4.51
CA LYS A 351 37.77 -30.94 -5.70
C LYS A 351 37.94 -31.98 -6.83
N ALA A 352 37.95 -33.28 -6.50
CA ALA A 352 38.04 -34.37 -7.48
C ALA A 352 36.71 -34.65 -8.22
N ALA A 353 35.58 -34.19 -7.69
CA ALA A 353 34.26 -34.29 -8.32
C ALA A 353 33.92 -33.05 -9.17
N ALA A 354 34.82 -32.06 -9.29
CA ALA A 354 34.60 -30.85 -10.08
C ALA A 354 34.36 -31.11 -11.58
N ASP A 355 34.78 -32.27 -12.09
CA ASP A 355 34.57 -32.73 -13.48
C ASP A 355 33.25 -33.52 -13.67
N ARG A 356 32.48 -33.80 -12.60
CA ARG A 356 31.13 -34.36 -12.70
C ARG A 356 30.10 -33.27 -12.40
N ALA A 357 29.24 -32.99 -13.38
CA ALA A 357 28.14 -32.04 -13.21
C ALA A 357 27.16 -32.53 -12.13
N VAL A 358 27.08 -31.81 -11.02
CA VAL A 358 26.18 -32.10 -9.88
C VAL A 358 24.79 -31.55 -10.21
N GLY A 359 23.91 -32.36 -10.81
CA GLY A 359 22.63 -31.92 -11.37
C GLY A 359 21.37 -32.22 -10.56
N MET A 360 20.20 -32.05 -11.20
CA MET A 360 18.87 -32.37 -10.66
C MET A 360 18.68 -33.85 -10.25
N ASP A 361 19.59 -34.73 -10.68
CA ASP A 361 19.57 -36.17 -10.41
C ASP A 361 20.45 -36.57 -9.22
N GLU A 362 21.16 -35.62 -8.60
CA GLU A 362 22.00 -35.88 -7.43
C GLU A 362 21.18 -36.19 -6.19
N LEU A 363 21.70 -37.10 -5.38
CA LEU A 363 21.00 -37.65 -4.23
C LEU A 363 21.21 -36.76 -2.99
N VAL A 364 20.10 -36.42 -2.35
CA VAL A 364 20.04 -35.69 -1.07
C VAL A 364 19.22 -36.50 -0.07
N SER A 365 19.50 -36.33 1.22
CA SER A 365 18.59 -36.75 2.28
C SER A 365 17.79 -35.55 2.78
N TYR A 366 16.57 -35.77 3.25
CA TYR A 366 15.73 -34.70 3.79
C TYR A 366 14.78 -35.18 4.88
N ASP A 367 14.47 -34.27 5.80
CA ASP A 367 13.45 -34.44 6.84
C ASP A 367 12.61 -33.16 7.00
N TRP A 368 11.32 -33.34 7.28
CA TRP A 368 10.42 -32.24 7.65
C TRP A 368 10.37 -32.08 9.16
N GLN A 369 10.23 -30.84 9.63
CA GLN A 369 10.14 -30.51 11.04
C GLN A 369 8.95 -29.55 11.27
N LEU A 370 8.20 -29.77 12.33
CA LEU A 370 7.09 -28.90 12.74
C LEU A 370 7.60 -27.83 13.70
N GLN A 371 7.22 -26.59 13.44
CA GLN A 371 7.59 -25.42 14.22
C GLN A 371 6.34 -24.67 14.69
N LEU A 372 6.37 -24.14 15.92
CA LEU A 372 5.35 -23.26 16.49
C LEU A 372 6.06 -21.97 16.94
N GLY A 373 5.84 -20.87 16.23
CA GLY A 373 6.63 -19.65 16.43
C GLY A 373 8.11 -19.92 16.18
N ASP A 374 8.97 -19.72 17.18
CA ASP A 374 10.41 -20.02 17.11
C ASP A 374 10.77 -21.44 17.58
N MET A 375 9.80 -22.22 18.07
CA MET A 375 10.05 -23.52 18.69
C MET A 375 9.92 -24.67 17.68
N VAL A 376 11.02 -25.35 17.39
CA VAL A 376 10.97 -26.66 16.70
C VAL A 376 10.53 -27.72 17.70
N LEU A 377 9.50 -28.48 17.32
CA LEU A 377 8.89 -29.50 18.16
C LEU A 377 9.64 -30.82 18.04
N THR A 378 9.90 -31.43 19.18
CA THR A 378 10.43 -32.79 19.26
C THR A 378 9.34 -33.82 18.94
N GLU A 379 9.73 -35.03 18.57
CA GLU A 379 8.78 -36.13 18.34
C GLU A 379 7.86 -36.38 19.54
N ALA A 380 8.40 -36.30 20.76
CA ALA A 380 7.63 -36.45 22.00
C ALA A 380 6.65 -35.29 22.26
N GLU A 381 6.95 -34.07 21.80
CA GLU A 381 6.04 -32.91 21.86
C GLU A 381 4.97 -33.03 20.77
N MET A 382 5.33 -33.43 19.55
CA MET A 382 4.39 -33.67 18.44
C MET A 382 3.37 -34.78 18.77
N ASN A 383 3.81 -35.89 19.37
CA ASN A 383 2.93 -36.98 19.78
C ASN A 383 1.95 -36.55 20.88
N ARG A 384 2.37 -35.68 21.81
CA ARG A 384 1.47 -35.10 22.82
C ARG A 384 0.43 -34.17 22.20
N LEU A 385 0.85 -33.37 21.20
CA LEU A 385 -0.03 -32.45 20.47
C LEU A 385 -1.06 -33.19 19.62
N ALA A 386 -0.67 -34.29 18.96
CA ALA A 386 -1.56 -35.09 18.11
C ALA A 386 -2.70 -35.78 18.88
N VAL A 387 -2.54 -35.99 20.20
CA VAL A 387 -3.54 -36.64 21.07
C VAL A 387 -4.40 -35.60 21.84
N SER A 388 -3.96 -34.34 21.92
CA SER A 388 -4.74 -33.26 22.54
C SER A 388 -6.00 -32.96 21.73
N LYS A 389 -7.17 -32.95 22.38
CA LYS A 389 -8.46 -32.62 21.74
C LYS A 389 -8.80 -31.13 21.74
N GLY A 390 -7.97 -30.28 22.34
CA GLY A 390 -8.21 -28.84 22.46
C GLY A 390 -7.13 -28.00 21.78
N ASP A 391 -7.50 -26.80 21.35
CA ASP A 391 -6.62 -25.82 20.70
C ASP A 391 -5.67 -25.12 21.69
N LEU A 392 -5.83 -25.37 22.99
CA LEU A 392 -4.95 -24.86 24.03
C LEU A 392 -4.02 -25.98 24.51
N VAL A 393 -2.72 -25.84 24.25
CA VAL A 393 -1.74 -26.88 24.58
C VAL A 393 -0.60 -26.32 25.42
N ARG A 394 -0.20 -27.06 26.45
CA ARG A 394 0.92 -26.70 27.33
C ARG A 394 2.24 -27.23 26.74
N LEU A 395 3.09 -26.33 26.25
CA LEU A 395 4.42 -26.64 25.72
C LEU A 395 5.49 -25.98 26.59
N ARG A 396 6.44 -26.79 27.09
CA ARG A 396 7.58 -26.33 27.92
C ARG A 396 7.18 -25.41 29.08
N GLY A 397 6.03 -25.70 29.71
CA GLY A 397 5.49 -24.93 30.84
C GLY A 397 4.62 -23.73 30.47
N GLN A 398 4.43 -23.41 29.19
CA GLN A 398 3.61 -22.29 28.71
C GLN A 398 2.36 -22.79 27.97
N TRP A 399 1.23 -22.12 28.17
CA TRP A 399 -0.01 -22.40 27.42
C TRP A 399 0.01 -21.65 26.09
N VAL A 400 -0.10 -22.39 24.98
CA VAL A 400 -0.11 -21.85 23.62
C VAL A 400 -1.44 -22.20 22.96
N LEU A 401 -2.05 -21.22 22.29
CA LEU A 401 -3.24 -21.44 21.47
C LEU A 401 -2.82 -21.73 20.03
N ALA A 402 -3.10 -22.95 19.55
CA ALA A 402 -2.78 -23.41 18.20
C ALA A 402 -3.85 -24.41 17.71
N ASP A 403 -4.18 -24.39 16.41
CA ASP A 403 -5.18 -25.28 15.81
C ASP A 403 -4.76 -26.75 15.97
N GLY A 404 -5.45 -27.48 16.85
CA GLY A 404 -5.14 -28.88 17.17
C GLY A 404 -5.32 -29.81 15.96
N GLY A 405 -6.26 -29.49 15.07
CA GLY A 405 -6.51 -30.23 13.84
C GLY A 405 -5.43 -30.00 12.77
N GLN A 406 -4.87 -28.79 12.70
CA GLN A 406 -3.73 -28.48 11.83
C GLN A 406 -2.43 -29.12 12.36
N LEU A 407 -2.21 -29.07 13.67
CA LEU A 407 -1.04 -29.68 14.32
C LEU A 407 -0.99 -31.20 14.16
N ALA A 408 -2.11 -31.89 14.34
CA ALA A 408 -2.18 -33.35 14.16
C ALA A 408 -1.87 -33.75 12.71
N ARG A 409 -2.37 -33.00 11.72
CA ARG A 409 -2.05 -33.21 10.31
C ARG A 409 -0.56 -32.96 10.03
N ALA A 410 0.02 -31.90 10.60
CA ALA A 410 1.43 -31.56 10.42
C ALA A 410 2.37 -32.58 11.04
N ALA A 411 2.06 -33.07 12.25
CA ALA A 411 2.81 -34.14 12.89
C ALA A 411 2.79 -35.44 12.07
N LYS A 412 1.62 -35.80 11.53
CA LYS A 412 1.48 -36.96 10.63
C LYS A 412 2.31 -36.78 9.35
N TYR A 413 2.25 -35.59 8.74
CA TYR A 413 3.02 -35.26 7.55
C TYR A 413 4.53 -35.44 7.77
N VAL A 414 5.06 -34.90 8.87
CA VAL A 414 6.47 -35.04 9.26
C VAL A 414 6.90 -36.51 9.38
N ALA A 415 6.06 -37.36 9.99
CA ALA A 415 6.37 -38.78 10.14
C ALA A 415 6.40 -39.54 8.80
N GLU A 416 5.51 -39.19 7.87
CA GLU A 416 5.34 -39.88 6.58
C GLU A 416 6.31 -39.40 5.49
N HIS A 417 6.85 -38.19 5.61
CA HIS A 417 7.66 -37.55 4.56
C HIS A 417 9.12 -37.37 5.00
N HIS A 418 9.94 -38.39 4.74
CA HIS A 418 11.39 -38.35 4.88
C HIS A 418 12.03 -39.13 3.73
N GLY A 419 13.22 -38.71 3.31
CA GLY A 419 13.94 -39.36 2.22
C GLY A 419 15.43 -39.48 2.52
N ASP A 420 16.00 -40.63 2.20
CA ASP A 420 17.45 -40.83 2.14
C ASP A 420 17.82 -41.28 0.73
N GLY A 421 18.80 -40.60 0.13
CA GLY A 421 19.22 -40.86 -1.24
C GLY A 421 18.17 -40.51 -2.30
N THR A 422 17.43 -39.41 -2.13
CA THR A 422 16.39 -38.94 -3.08
C THR A 422 16.99 -37.93 -4.07
N ALA A 423 16.72 -38.06 -5.36
CA ALA A 423 17.15 -37.04 -6.33
C ALA A 423 16.55 -35.66 -6.01
N LEU A 424 17.33 -34.58 -6.14
CA LEU A 424 16.84 -33.21 -5.87
C LEU A 424 15.56 -32.87 -6.65
N SER A 425 15.47 -33.30 -7.92
CA SER A 425 14.25 -33.14 -8.73
C SER A 425 13.03 -33.84 -8.15
N THR A 426 13.24 -34.96 -7.45
CA THR A 426 12.16 -35.70 -6.79
C THR A 426 11.75 -35.01 -5.49
N LEU A 427 12.68 -34.49 -4.70
CA LEU A 427 12.37 -33.64 -3.54
C LEU A 427 11.58 -32.38 -3.96
N MET A 428 12.06 -31.67 -4.99
CA MET A 428 11.35 -30.50 -5.53
C MET A 428 9.96 -30.87 -6.04
N ARG A 429 9.83 -32.03 -6.70
CA ARG A 429 8.54 -32.54 -7.15
C ARG A 429 7.64 -32.92 -5.97
N GLU A 430 8.16 -33.52 -4.90
CA GLU A 430 7.39 -33.86 -3.69
C GLU A 430 6.77 -32.63 -3.04
N MET A 431 7.50 -31.51 -2.99
CA MET A 431 6.94 -30.22 -2.57
C MET A 431 5.81 -29.72 -3.50
N THR A 432 5.74 -30.22 -4.74
CA THR A 432 4.65 -29.98 -5.69
C THR A 432 3.55 -31.05 -5.69
N LEU A 433 3.67 -32.19 -4.98
CA LEU A 433 2.76 -33.35 -5.05
C LEU A 433 1.41 -33.14 -4.30
N ALA A 434 0.56 -34.18 -4.30
CA ALA A 434 -0.86 -34.11 -3.94
C ALA A 434 -1.14 -33.92 -2.44
N ASP A 435 -0.18 -34.25 -1.57
CA ASP A 435 -0.28 -34.06 -0.13
C ASP A 435 0.64 -32.88 0.25
N PRO A 436 0.13 -31.65 0.27
CA PRO A 436 0.94 -30.49 0.62
C PRO A 436 1.24 -30.50 2.14
N PRO A 437 2.37 -29.92 2.57
CA PRO A 437 2.56 -29.67 3.99
C PRO A 437 1.36 -28.88 4.53
N PRO A 438 0.71 -29.34 5.62
CA PRO A 438 -0.55 -28.78 6.11
C PRO A 438 -0.40 -27.43 6.82
N ALA A 439 0.83 -26.90 6.86
CA ALA A 439 1.20 -25.61 7.41
C ALA A 439 2.25 -24.92 6.51
N PRO A 440 2.35 -23.57 6.52
CA PRO A 440 3.27 -22.82 5.66
C PRO A 440 4.73 -23.21 5.87
N VAL A 441 5.49 -23.32 4.79
CA VAL A 441 6.94 -23.58 4.85
C VAL A 441 7.67 -22.25 5.11
N GLN A 442 8.30 -22.10 6.27
CA GLN A 442 8.94 -20.85 6.69
C GLN A 442 10.47 -20.91 6.70
N ASP A 443 11.07 -22.09 6.87
CA ASP A 443 12.52 -22.25 6.96
C ASP A 443 13.02 -23.45 6.15
N ILE A 444 14.16 -23.29 5.48
CA ILE A 444 14.86 -24.38 4.77
C ILE A 444 16.32 -24.35 5.23
N ARG A 445 16.78 -25.46 5.79
CA ARG A 445 18.16 -25.64 6.26
C ARG A 445 18.84 -26.68 5.40
N ALA A 446 20.04 -26.39 4.93
CA ALA A 446 20.75 -27.33 4.08
C ALA A 446 22.24 -27.41 4.38
N THR A 447 22.84 -28.58 4.16
CA THR A 447 24.27 -28.82 4.32
C THR A 447 24.92 -29.18 2.97
N GLY A 448 26.26 -29.15 2.92
CA GLY A 448 27.01 -29.50 1.71
C GLY A 448 26.78 -28.54 0.54
N TRP A 449 26.64 -29.08 -0.67
CA TRP A 449 26.36 -28.26 -1.87
C TRP A 449 24.94 -27.71 -1.88
N ALA A 450 23.98 -28.39 -1.23
CA ALA A 450 22.59 -27.97 -1.16
C ALA A 450 22.44 -26.71 -0.29
N ALA A 451 23.35 -26.49 0.68
CA ALA A 451 23.41 -25.27 1.47
C ALA A 451 23.48 -24.02 0.61
N THR A 452 24.40 -24.00 -0.36
CA THR A 452 24.60 -22.85 -1.28
C THR A 452 23.40 -22.60 -2.19
N LEU A 453 22.58 -23.63 -2.45
CA LEU A 453 21.41 -23.53 -3.32
C LEU A 453 20.13 -23.18 -2.55
N LEU A 454 19.91 -23.80 -1.38
CA LEU A 454 18.63 -23.79 -0.67
C LEU A 454 18.61 -22.86 0.55
N GLU A 455 19.76 -22.58 1.18
CA GLU A 455 19.77 -21.71 2.37
C GLU A 455 19.64 -20.23 1.98
N PRO A 456 18.68 -19.50 2.59
CA PRO A 456 18.54 -18.07 2.37
C PRO A 456 19.82 -17.30 2.72
N GLY A 457 20.38 -16.57 1.76
CA GLY A 457 21.55 -15.71 1.97
C GLY A 457 22.91 -16.41 1.83
N ALA A 458 22.94 -17.71 1.51
CA ALA A 458 24.19 -18.36 1.13
C ALA A 458 24.76 -17.73 -0.15
N VAL A 459 26.06 -17.41 -0.13
CA VAL A 459 26.76 -16.79 -1.27
C VAL A 459 27.70 -17.82 -1.88
N PRO A 460 27.63 -18.07 -3.20
CA PRO A 460 28.60 -18.92 -3.89
C PRO A 460 30.04 -18.39 -3.78
N GLU A 461 31.00 -19.26 -4.06
CA GLU A 461 32.42 -18.88 -4.16
C GLU A 461 32.63 -17.79 -5.21
N THR A 462 33.37 -16.74 -4.85
CA THR A 462 33.65 -15.62 -5.75
C THR A 462 34.60 -16.03 -6.87
N ILE A 463 34.22 -15.71 -8.10
CA ILE A 463 34.95 -16.07 -9.31
C ILE A 463 35.74 -14.87 -9.83
N PRO A 464 37.04 -15.03 -10.17
CA PRO A 464 37.80 -13.95 -10.76
C PRO A 464 37.25 -13.56 -12.14
N VAL A 465 37.13 -12.25 -12.38
CA VAL A 465 36.79 -11.72 -13.70
C VAL A 465 37.93 -12.04 -14.67
N PRO A 466 37.68 -12.67 -15.83
CA PRO A 466 38.73 -13.02 -16.79
C PRO A 466 39.42 -11.78 -17.38
N ASP A 467 40.73 -11.87 -17.62
CA ASP A 467 41.54 -10.78 -18.20
C ASP A 467 41.01 -10.27 -19.56
N GLY A 468 40.28 -11.11 -20.30
CA GLY A 468 39.67 -10.76 -21.58
C GLY A 468 38.44 -9.84 -21.48
N VAL A 469 37.92 -9.57 -20.28
CA VAL A 469 36.74 -8.74 -20.05
C VAL A 469 37.13 -7.28 -19.85
N ARG A 470 36.74 -6.43 -20.79
CA ARG A 470 37.01 -4.98 -20.79
C ARG A 470 35.93 -4.19 -20.02
N ALA A 471 35.64 -4.61 -18.80
CA ALA A 471 34.70 -3.94 -17.92
C ALA A 471 35.02 -4.23 -16.44
N THR A 472 34.75 -3.27 -15.57
CA THR A 472 34.76 -3.48 -14.12
C THR A 472 33.35 -3.84 -13.67
N LEU A 473 33.18 -5.03 -13.09
CA LEU A 473 31.90 -5.46 -12.53
C LEU A 473 31.60 -4.72 -11.22
N ARG A 474 30.36 -4.25 -11.06
CA ARG A 474 29.85 -3.78 -9.78
C ARG A 474 29.68 -4.96 -8.80
N PRO A 475 29.66 -4.74 -7.47
CA PRO A 475 29.55 -5.83 -6.49
C PRO A 475 28.36 -6.77 -6.72
N TYR A 476 27.19 -6.24 -7.08
CA TYR A 476 26.06 -7.09 -7.41
C TYR A 476 26.30 -7.87 -8.73
N GLN A 477 26.91 -7.26 -9.75
CA GLN A 477 27.22 -7.96 -11.01
C GLN A 477 28.19 -9.11 -10.76
N GLN A 478 29.16 -8.93 -9.86
CA GLN A 478 30.04 -10.00 -9.39
C GLN A 478 29.25 -11.12 -8.72
N ARG A 479 28.39 -10.79 -7.74
CA ARG A 479 27.52 -11.81 -7.09
C ARG A 479 26.64 -12.57 -8.09
N GLY A 480 26.18 -11.88 -9.14
CA GLY A 480 25.39 -12.52 -10.18
C GLY A 480 26.22 -13.41 -11.10
N LEU A 481 27.47 -13.04 -11.40
CA LEU A 481 28.43 -13.92 -12.08
C LEU A 481 28.71 -15.18 -11.24
N ASP A 482 29.01 -15.01 -9.95
CA ASP A 482 29.29 -16.10 -9.01
C ASP A 482 28.11 -17.09 -8.96
N TRP A 483 26.89 -16.56 -8.86
CA TRP A 483 25.65 -17.36 -8.89
C TRP A 483 25.41 -18.06 -10.22
N LEU A 484 25.55 -17.37 -11.35
CA LEU A 484 25.36 -17.99 -12.67
C LEU A 484 26.36 -19.12 -12.94
N ALA A 485 27.61 -18.94 -12.53
CA ALA A 485 28.64 -19.96 -12.67
C ALA A 485 28.43 -21.14 -11.72
N PHE A 486 27.95 -20.89 -10.50
CA PHE A 486 27.51 -21.93 -9.58
C PHE A 486 26.40 -22.79 -10.19
N MET A 487 25.33 -22.16 -10.71
CA MET A 487 24.23 -22.85 -11.40
C MET A 487 24.72 -23.65 -12.61
N SER A 488 25.62 -23.06 -13.41
CA SER A 488 26.21 -23.71 -14.59
C SER A 488 27.13 -24.90 -14.25
N ARG A 489 27.86 -24.83 -13.14
CA ARG A 489 28.69 -25.95 -12.63
C ARG A 489 27.83 -27.11 -12.13
N LEU A 490 26.69 -26.79 -11.54
CA LEU A 490 25.68 -27.77 -11.15
C LEU A 490 24.81 -28.24 -12.33
N GLY A 491 24.92 -27.65 -13.53
CA GLY A 491 24.00 -27.98 -14.63
C GLY A 491 22.52 -27.69 -14.31
N LEU A 492 22.26 -26.86 -13.29
CA LEU A 492 20.93 -26.41 -12.92
C LEU A 492 20.57 -25.19 -13.76
N GLY A 493 19.37 -25.16 -14.32
CA GLY A 493 18.91 -24.00 -15.06
C GLY A 493 18.65 -22.81 -14.16
N ALA A 494 18.78 -21.61 -14.72
CA ALA A 494 18.73 -20.37 -13.98
C ALA A 494 17.81 -19.33 -14.65
N VAL A 495 17.20 -18.48 -13.83
CA VAL A 495 16.42 -17.31 -14.26
C VAL A 495 17.06 -16.06 -13.66
N LEU A 496 17.73 -15.26 -14.49
CA LEU A 496 18.26 -13.95 -14.11
C LEU A 496 17.20 -12.88 -14.37
N ALA A 497 16.52 -12.50 -13.30
CA ALA A 497 15.37 -11.60 -13.29
C ALA A 497 15.71 -10.19 -12.77
N ASP A 498 16.97 -9.77 -12.89
CA ASP A 498 17.39 -8.40 -12.55
C ASP A 498 16.60 -7.34 -13.30
N ASP A 499 16.32 -6.21 -12.63
CA ASP A 499 15.73 -5.04 -13.24
C ASP A 499 16.49 -4.59 -14.50
N MET A 500 15.74 -4.01 -15.41
CA MET A 500 16.23 -3.64 -16.72
C MET A 500 17.29 -2.56 -16.63
N GLY A 501 18.51 -2.86 -17.06
CA GLY A 501 19.62 -1.91 -16.99
C GLY A 501 20.63 -2.16 -15.88
N LEU A 502 20.43 -3.18 -15.05
CA LEU A 502 21.45 -3.68 -14.12
C LEU A 502 22.62 -4.42 -14.81
N GLY A 503 22.55 -4.63 -16.12
CA GLY A 503 23.64 -5.22 -16.90
C GLY A 503 23.63 -6.75 -16.93
N LYS A 504 22.44 -7.37 -17.12
CA LYS A 504 22.30 -8.81 -17.37
C LYS A 504 23.20 -9.29 -18.52
N THR A 505 23.23 -8.53 -19.62
CA THR A 505 24.07 -8.81 -20.80
C THR A 505 25.55 -8.92 -20.43
N LEU A 506 26.09 -7.95 -19.67
CA LEU A 506 27.48 -7.98 -19.20
C LEU A 506 27.77 -9.19 -18.30
N GLN A 507 26.87 -9.54 -17.38
CA GLN A 507 27.02 -10.70 -16.50
C GLN A 507 27.10 -12.00 -17.32
N VAL A 508 26.23 -12.17 -18.31
CA VAL A 508 26.23 -13.34 -19.20
C VAL A 508 27.48 -13.39 -20.06
N LEU A 509 27.88 -12.28 -20.69
CA LEU A 509 29.11 -12.25 -21.49
C LEU A 509 30.36 -12.56 -20.64
N THR A 510 30.39 -12.08 -19.40
CA THR A 510 31.49 -12.39 -18.47
C THR A 510 31.51 -13.86 -18.08
N LEU A 511 30.34 -14.48 -17.87
CA LEU A 511 30.21 -15.92 -17.65
C LEU A 511 30.75 -16.74 -18.83
N LEU A 512 30.40 -16.36 -20.06
CA LEU A 512 30.91 -17.03 -21.27
C LEU A 512 32.44 -16.89 -21.38
N ALA A 513 32.97 -15.70 -21.11
CA ALA A 513 34.41 -15.46 -21.10
C ALA A 513 35.13 -16.23 -19.98
N HIS A 514 34.47 -16.44 -18.84
CA HIS A 514 35.01 -17.19 -17.70
C HIS A 514 35.08 -18.68 -17.98
N GLU A 515 34.00 -19.27 -18.50
CA GLU A 515 33.98 -20.71 -18.81
C GLU A 515 34.86 -21.06 -20.01
N ASN A 516 35.00 -20.15 -20.97
CA ASN A 516 35.78 -20.34 -22.21
C ASN A 516 35.57 -21.73 -22.84
N SER A 517 34.29 -22.14 -22.95
CA SER A 517 33.92 -23.48 -23.39
C SER A 517 34.18 -23.69 -24.88
N ALA A 518 34.66 -24.87 -25.26
CA ALA A 518 34.77 -25.28 -26.66
C ALA A 518 33.40 -25.53 -27.32
N THR A 519 32.34 -25.71 -26.52
CA THR A 519 30.98 -25.92 -27.00
C THR A 519 30.21 -24.59 -27.00
N PRO A 520 29.53 -24.22 -28.09
CA PRO A 520 28.97 -22.88 -28.25
C PRO A 520 27.75 -22.61 -27.36
N THR A 521 27.45 -21.32 -27.18
CA THR A 521 26.20 -20.82 -26.57
C THR A 521 25.23 -20.33 -27.63
N LEU A 522 23.97 -20.76 -27.57
CA LEU A 522 22.87 -20.22 -28.36
C LEU A 522 22.14 -19.14 -27.56
N LEU A 523 22.18 -17.89 -28.04
CA LEU A 523 21.38 -16.79 -27.51
C LEU A 523 20.19 -16.52 -28.42
N VAL A 524 18.99 -16.58 -27.86
CA VAL A 524 17.74 -16.27 -28.53
C VAL A 524 17.19 -14.99 -27.94
N ALA A 525 17.03 -13.95 -28.76
CA ALA A 525 16.60 -12.64 -28.29
C ALA A 525 15.56 -12.01 -29.23
N PRO A 526 14.77 -11.02 -28.78
CA PRO A 526 13.94 -10.21 -29.67
C PRO A 526 14.81 -9.53 -30.72
N MET A 527 14.30 -9.39 -31.95
CA MET A 527 15.08 -8.78 -33.02
C MET A 527 15.63 -7.40 -32.63
N SER A 528 14.87 -6.65 -31.87
CA SER A 528 15.24 -5.30 -31.45
C SER A 528 16.50 -5.22 -30.56
N VAL A 529 16.93 -6.31 -29.91
CA VAL A 529 18.11 -6.31 -29.03
C VAL A 529 19.29 -7.13 -29.58
N VAL A 530 19.11 -7.84 -30.70
CA VAL A 530 20.20 -8.61 -31.36
C VAL A 530 21.41 -7.73 -31.65
N GLY A 531 21.20 -6.52 -32.18
CA GLY A 531 22.29 -5.57 -32.44
C GLY A 531 22.97 -5.07 -31.17
N ASN A 532 22.23 -4.99 -30.06
CA ASN A 532 22.80 -4.59 -28.78
C ASN A 532 23.76 -5.65 -28.24
N TRP A 533 23.36 -6.92 -28.27
CA TRP A 533 24.23 -8.04 -27.88
C TRP A 533 25.53 -8.10 -28.68
N GLN A 534 25.45 -7.89 -30.00
CA GLN A 534 26.63 -7.85 -30.86
C GLN A 534 27.59 -6.70 -30.47
N ARG A 535 27.06 -5.50 -30.24
CA ARG A 535 27.86 -4.33 -29.83
C ARG A 535 28.46 -4.50 -28.43
N GLU A 536 27.68 -5.01 -27.47
CA GLU A 536 28.15 -5.23 -26.11
C GLU A 536 29.22 -6.34 -26.05
N ALA A 537 29.07 -7.43 -26.81
CA ALA A 537 30.11 -8.46 -26.92
C ALA A 537 31.40 -7.90 -27.53
N ALA A 538 31.32 -7.16 -28.64
CA ALA A 538 32.50 -6.54 -29.24
C ALA A 538 33.19 -5.53 -28.30
N LYS A 539 32.42 -4.84 -27.46
CA LYS A 539 32.94 -3.86 -26.49
C LYS A 539 33.59 -4.54 -25.27
N PHE A 540 32.86 -5.45 -24.62
CA PHE A 540 33.22 -5.99 -23.31
C PHE A 540 34.02 -7.28 -23.40
N THR A 541 33.82 -8.09 -24.43
CA THR A 541 34.46 -9.41 -24.59
C THR A 541 34.93 -9.60 -26.04
N PRO A 542 35.85 -8.77 -26.54
CA PRO A 542 36.26 -8.75 -27.96
C PRO A 542 36.91 -10.04 -28.46
N ALA A 543 37.35 -10.92 -27.54
CA ALA A 543 37.87 -12.23 -27.88
C ALA A 543 36.78 -13.27 -28.21
N LEU A 544 35.53 -13.04 -27.79
CA LEU A 544 34.41 -13.93 -28.12
C LEU A 544 34.01 -13.77 -29.59
N ARG A 545 34.01 -14.86 -30.33
CA ARG A 545 33.55 -14.92 -31.72
C ARG A 545 32.03 -15.01 -31.74
N VAL A 546 31.39 -13.98 -32.26
CA VAL A 546 29.91 -13.85 -32.28
C VAL A 546 29.37 -13.97 -33.69
N LEU A 547 28.45 -14.91 -33.90
CA LEU A 547 27.71 -15.09 -35.15
C LEU A 547 26.27 -14.61 -34.97
N VAL A 548 25.79 -13.72 -35.85
CA VAL A 548 24.37 -13.34 -35.90
C VAL A 548 23.66 -14.18 -36.98
N HIS A 549 22.88 -15.16 -36.55
CA HIS A 549 22.06 -16.01 -37.42
C HIS A 549 20.71 -15.33 -37.71
N HIS A 550 20.70 -14.40 -38.67
CA HIS A 550 19.50 -13.65 -39.03
C HIS A 550 19.45 -13.28 -40.52
N GLY A 551 18.24 -13.09 -41.05
CA GLY A 551 18.02 -12.58 -42.41
C GLY A 551 17.82 -13.65 -43.48
N PRO A 552 17.52 -13.22 -44.73
CA PRO A 552 17.24 -14.11 -45.85
C PRO A 552 18.49 -14.84 -46.35
N THR A 553 19.67 -14.22 -46.22
CA THR A 553 20.99 -14.73 -46.63
C THR A 553 21.73 -15.47 -45.51
N ARG A 554 21.05 -15.78 -44.39
CA ARG A 554 21.66 -16.53 -43.28
C ARG A 554 22.15 -17.90 -43.73
N LEU A 555 23.24 -18.37 -43.13
CA LEU A 555 23.80 -19.68 -43.38
C LEU A 555 22.77 -20.78 -43.07
N ARG A 556 22.85 -21.91 -43.78
CA ARG A 556 21.97 -23.08 -43.59
C ARG A 556 22.76 -24.35 -43.77
N ASP A 557 22.19 -25.45 -43.28
CA ASP A 557 22.72 -26.81 -43.45
C ASP A 557 24.21 -26.86 -43.04
N GLU A 558 25.07 -27.58 -43.77
CA GLU A 558 26.49 -27.75 -43.44
C GLU A 558 27.28 -26.43 -43.28
N ALA A 559 26.85 -25.34 -43.94
CA ALA A 559 27.50 -24.04 -43.80
C ALA A 559 27.20 -23.40 -42.44
N LEU A 560 25.98 -23.57 -41.92
CA LEU A 560 25.63 -23.13 -40.58
C LEU A 560 26.32 -24.02 -39.54
N ASP A 561 26.37 -25.33 -39.75
CA ASP A 561 26.99 -26.26 -38.79
C ASP A 561 28.48 -25.95 -38.58
N ARG A 562 29.23 -25.67 -39.66
CA ARG A 562 30.62 -25.19 -39.58
C ARG A 562 30.73 -23.86 -38.86
N ALA A 563 29.86 -22.91 -39.19
CA ALA A 563 29.88 -21.60 -38.55
C ALA A 563 29.57 -21.70 -37.04
N ILE A 564 28.66 -22.58 -36.61
CA ILE A 564 28.37 -22.83 -35.20
C ILE A 564 29.62 -23.37 -34.48
N ALA A 565 30.34 -24.31 -35.09
CA ALA A 565 31.57 -24.87 -34.50
C ALA A 565 32.74 -23.86 -34.41
N GLU A 566 32.76 -22.85 -35.28
CA GLU A 566 33.81 -21.83 -35.33
C GLU A 566 33.53 -20.59 -34.45
N HIS A 567 32.38 -20.52 -33.79
CA HIS A 567 31.97 -19.36 -32.98
C HIS A 567 31.62 -19.78 -31.54
N ASP A 568 31.79 -18.84 -30.61
CA ASP A 568 31.56 -19.08 -29.18
C ASP A 568 30.11 -18.71 -28.78
N LEU A 569 29.54 -17.71 -29.47
CA LEU A 569 28.19 -17.20 -29.25
C LEU A 569 27.41 -17.05 -30.56
N ILE A 570 26.27 -17.72 -30.65
CA ILE A 570 25.36 -17.64 -31.80
C ILE A 570 24.11 -16.88 -31.37
N VAL A 571 23.81 -15.77 -32.03
CA VAL A 571 22.64 -14.91 -31.72
C VAL A 571 21.56 -15.10 -32.79
N THR A 572 20.37 -15.50 -32.38
CA THR A 572 19.20 -15.68 -33.26
C THR A 572 17.95 -15.03 -32.64
N THR A 573 16.82 -15.10 -33.35
CA THR A 573 15.53 -14.61 -32.88
C THR A 573 14.55 -15.74 -32.59
N TYR A 574 13.58 -15.51 -31.71
CA TYR A 574 12.54 -16.49 -31.38
C TYR A 574 11.82 -17.08 -32.61
N ALA A 575 11.55 -16.24 -33.61
CA ALA A 575 10.91 -16.68 -34.84
C ALA A 575 11.81 -17.61 -35.67
N LEU A 576 13.11 -17.32 -35.74
CA LEU A 576 14.07 -18.15 -36.47
C LEU A 576 14.42 -19.42 -35.71
N MET A 577 14.54 -19.37 -34.38
CA MET A 577 14.68 -20.57 -33.54
C MET A 577 13.53 -21.56 -33.79
N ALA A 578 12.29 -21.07 -33.84
CA ALA A 578 11.13 -21.90 -34.14
C ALA A 578 11.17 -22.47 -35.57
N LYS A 579 11.60 -21.67 -36.54
CA LYS A 579 11.67 -22.06 -37.95
C LYS A 579 12.79 -23.05 -38.25
N ASP A 580 13.96 -22.85 -37.67
CA ASP A 580 15.19 -23.62 -37.90
C ASP A 580 15.41 -24.67 -36.79
N ARG A 581 14.36 -25.00 -36.01
CA ARG A 581 14.42 -25.89 -34.84
C ARG A 581 15.14 -27.21 -35.11
N ALA A 582 14.84 -27.86 -36.24
CA ALA A 582 15.41 -29.18 -36.55
C ALA A 582 16.94 -29.12 -36.66
N GLN A 583 17.46 -28.07 -37.29
CA GLN A 583 18.90 -27.87 -37.43
C GLN A 583 19.55 -27.48 -36.10
N LEU A 584 18.95 -26.53 -35.36
CA LEU A 584 19.47 -26.10 -34.07
C LEU A 584 19.45 -27.21 -33.01
N ALA A 585 18.46 -28.13 -33.07
CA ALA A 585 18.36 -29.26 -32.16
C ALA A 585 19.33 -30.42 -32.48
N ALA A 586 19.92 -30.44 -33.68
CA ALA A 586 20.94 -31.41 -34.05
C ALA A 586 22.34 -31.03 -33.53
N GLN A 587 22.51 -29.79 -33.07
CA GLN A 587 23.76 -29.26 -32.52
C GLN A 587 23.86 -29.49 -31.01
N THR A 588 25.08 -29.57 -30.49
CA THR A 588 25.35 -29.61 -29.05
C THR A 588 25.62 -28.20 -28.53
N TRP A 589 24.89 -27.79 -27.50
CA TRP A 589 25.02 -26.47 -26.90
C TRP A 589 25.50 -26.57 -25.46
N ARG A 590 26.53 -25.77 -25.12
CA ARG A 590 26.91 -25.59 -23.71
C ARG A 590 25.77 -24.91 -22.96
N ARG A 591 25.19 -23.89 -23.59
CA ARG A 591 24.12 -23.10 -23.00
C ARG A 591 23.12 -22.64 -24.05
N VAL A 592 21.84 -22.65 -23.68
CA VAL A 592 20.79 -21.89 -24.38
C VAL A 592 20.36 -20.74 -23.47
N VAL A 593 20.47 -19.52 -23.97
CA VAL A 593 20.06 -18.29 -23.29
C VAL A 593 18.83 -17.71 -23.98
N LEU A 594 17.76 -17.47 -23.24
CA LEU A 594 16.59 -16.75 -23.70
C LEU A 594 16.60 -15.34 -23.12
N ASP A 595 16.84 -14.33 -23.96
CA ASP A 595 16.72 -12.93 -23.54
C ASP A 595 15.28 -12.43 -23.74
N GLU A 596 14.77 -11.65 -22.79
CA GLU A 596 13.35 -11.27 -22.72
C GLU A 596 12.45 -12.53 -22.75
N ALA A 597 12.70 -13.46 -21.81
CA ALA A 597 12.07 -14.77 -21.73
C ALA A 597 10.52 -14.75 -21.64
N GLN A 598 9.90 -13.59 -21.39
CA GLN A 598 8.44 -13.41 -21.53
C GLN A 598 7.93 -13.76 -22.94
N HIS A 599 8.80 -13.79 -23.97
CA HIS A 599 8.43 -14.28 -25.29
C HIS A 599 7.99 -15.77 -25.34
N ILE A 600 8.32 -16.56 -24.31
CA ILE A 600 7.86 -17.95 -24.16
C ILE A 600 6.83 -18.13 -23.05
N LYS A 601 6.15 -17.05 -22.61
CA LYS A 601 5.18 -17.08 -21.50
C LYS A 601 4.00 -18.05 -21.68
N ASN A 602 3.70 -18.43 -22.92
CA ASN A 602 2.69 -19.44 -23.22
C ASN A 602 3.36 -20.72 -23.76
N ALA A 603 3.38 -21.76 -22.93
CA ALA A 603 3.95 -23.08 -23.23
C ALA A 603 3.34 -23.76 -24.48
N GLY A 604 2.12 -23.37 -24.88
CA GLY A 604 1.46 -23.91 -26.08
C GLY A 604 2.02 -23.41 -27.41
N THR A 605 2.76 -22.30 -27.40
CA THR A 605 3.28 -21.64 -28.61
C THR A 605 4.38 -22.45 -29.30
N VAL A 606 4.53 -22.25 -30.60
CA VAL A 606 5.59 -22.92 -31.39
C VAL A 606 6.98 -22.52 -30.87
N GLN A 607 7.14 -21.27 -30.45
CA GLN A 607 8.39 -20.72 -29.91
C GLN A 607 8.75 -21.39 -28.58
N ALA A 608 7.82 -21.51 -27.62
CA ALA A 608 8.08 -22.17 -26.35
C ALA A 608 8.43 -23.66 -26.53
N LYS A 609 7.68 -24.36 -27.40
CA LYS A 609 7.96 -25.77 -27.74
C LYS A 609 9.32 -25.94 -28.41
N ALA A 610 9.73 -25.01 -29.28
CA ALA A 610 11.03 -25.04 -29.90
C ALA A 610 12.17 -24.80 -28.90
N ALA A 611 12.02 -23.83 -27.99
CA ALA A 611 13.01 -23.56 -26.94
C ALA A 611 13.22 -24.76 -26.01
N LEU A 612 12.13 -25.44 -25.61
CA LEU A 612 12.19 -26.64 -24.78
C LEU A 612 12.92 -27.81 -25.47
N ALA A 613 12.73 -27.94 -26.79
CA ALA A 613 13.23 -29.07 -27.57
C ALA A 613 14.72 -28.98 -27.94
N ILE A 614 15.36 -27.82 -27.80
CA ILE A 614 16.80 -27.69 -28.08
C ILE A 614 17.57 -28.23 -26.86
N PRO A 615 18.46 -29.23 -27.05
CA PRO A 615 19.27 -29.78 -25.97
C PRO A 615 20.38 -28.80 -25.57
N ALA A 616 20.66 -28.69 -24.28
CA ALA A 616 21.78 -27.90 -23.75
C ALA A 616 22.16 -28.38 -22.36
N ASP A 617 23.44 -28.28 -22.00
CA ASP A 617 23.91 -28.63 -20.64
C ASP A 617 23.38 -27.66 -19.58
N HIS A 618 23.17 -26.40 -19.96
CA HIS A 618 22.64 -25.36 -19.08
C HIS A 618 21.63 -24.47 -19.81
N LYS A 619 20.50 -24.16 -19.16
CA LYS A 619 19.45 -23.30 -19.71
C LYS A 619 19.28 -22.05 -18.85
N LEU A 620 19.40 -20.89 -19.49
CA LEU A 620 19.36 -19.59 -18.83
C LEU A 620 18.25 -18.73 -19.40
N ALA A 621 17.35 -18.25 -18.55
CA ALA A 621 16.34 -17.27 -18.93
C ALA A 621 16.71 -15.89 -18.36
N LEU A 622 16.66 -14.86 -19.19
CA LEU A 622 16.85 -13.46 -18.79
C LEU A 622 15.52 -12.74 -18.92
N THR A 623 15.11 -12.03 -17.88
CA THR A 623 13.88 -11.24 -17.89
C THR A 623 14.03 -10.01 -16.99
N GLY A 624 13.25 -8.95 -17.24
CA GLY A 624 13.12 -7.82 -16.30
C GLY A 624 12.09 -8.06 -15.21
N THR A 625 11.10 -8.91 -15.49
CA THR A 625 10.01 -9.26 -14.57
C THR A 625 9.77 -10.78 -14.68
N PRO A 626 10.06 -11.57 -13.63
CA PRO A 626 9.92 -13.03 -13.71
C PRO A 626 8.46 -13.47 -13.88
N VAL A 627 7.51 -12.63 -13.44
CA VAL A 627 6.08 -12.80 -13.67
C VAL A 627 5.53 -11.48 -14.21
N GLU A 628 4.96 -11.51 -15.41
CA GLU A 628 4.39 -10.30 -16.05
C GLU A 628 2.87 -10.25 -15.81
N ASN A 629 2.17 -11.37 -16.02
CA ASN A 629 0.71 -11.37 -15.98
C ASN A 629 0.03 -12.61 -15.39
N ARG A 630 0.68 -13.77 -15.18
CA ARG A 630 0.05 -14.96 -14.55
C ARG A 630 1.12 -15.92 -14.03
N LEU A 631 0.79 -16.74 -13.02
CA LEU A 631 1.68 -17.79 -12.52
C LEU A 631 2.01 -18.86 -13.58
N ASP A 632 1.11 -19.06 -14.55
CA ASP A 632 1.34 -19.95 -15.69
C ASP A 632 2.55 -19.51 -16.55
N GLU A 633 2.89 -18.21 -16.57
CA GLU A 633 4.04 -17.66 -17.28
C GLU A 633 5.36 -18.00 -16.57
N LEU A 634 5.38 -17.86 -15.24
CA LEU A 634 6.49 -18.27 -14.38
C LEU A 634 6.80 -19.75 -14.59
N ARG A 635 5.75 -20.59 -14.61
CA ARG A 635 5.90 -22.02 -14.89
C ARG A 635 6.56 -22.25 -16.25
N SER A 636 6.12 -21.57 -17.31
CA SER A 636 6.69 -21.75 -18.65
C SER A 636 8.19 -21.44 -18.70
N ILE A 637 8.62 -20.37 -18.02
CA ILE A 637 10.03 -19.95 -17.95
C ILE A 637 10.85 -20.94 -17.12
N LEU A 638 10.35 -21.34 -15.94
CA LEU A 638 11.02 -22.30 -15.07
C LEU A 638 11.07 -23.71 -15.66
N ASP A 639 10.04 -24.13 -16.40
CA ASP A 639 10.01 -25.43 -17.11
C ASP A 639 10.99 -25.41 -18.29
N PHE A 640 11.30 -24.25 -18.88
CA PHE A 640 12.43 -24.13 -19.81
C PHE A 640 13.77 -24.29 -19.08
N ALA A 641 13.98 -23.58 -17.97
CA ALA A 641 15.24 -23.61 -17.23
C ALA A 641 15.50 -25.00 -16.61
N ASN A 642 14.50 -25.55 -15.91
CA ASN A 642 14.54 -26.81 -15.18
C ASN A 642 13.31 -27.68 -15.55
N PRO A 643 13.35 -28.39 -16.69
CA PRO A 643 12.21 -29.17 -17.19
C PRO A 643 11.69 -30.18 -16.17
N GLY A 644 10.37 -30.21 -15.97
CA GLY A 644 9.70 -31.18 -15.10
C GLY A 644 9.72 -30.87 -13.60
N MET A 645 10.48 -29.86 -13.15
CA MET A 645 10.57 -29.44 -11.74
C MET A 645 9.20 -29.11 -11.13
N LEU A 646 8.33 -28.47 -11.90
CA LEU A 646 7.00 -28.02 -11.45
C LEU A 646 5.85 -28.98 -11.84
N GLY A 647 6.19 -30.20 -12.27
CA GLY A 647 5.21 -31.18 -12.74
C GLY A 647 4.45 -30.75 -14.00
N ARG A 648 3.29 -31.36 -14.27
CA ARG A 648 2.49 -31.09 -15.48
C ARG A 648 1.75 -29.75 -15.37
N PRO A 649 1.41 -29.09 -16.49
CA PRO A 649 0.65 -27.83 -16.47
C PRO A 649 -0.69 -27.92 -15.73
N SER A 650 -1.39 -29.05 -15.85
CA SER A 650 -2.64 -29.32 -15.14
C SER A 650 -2.46 -29.32 -13.62
N ASP A 651 -1.36 -29.91 -13.15
CA ASP A 651 -1.08 -30.13 -11.74
C ASP A 651 -0.64 -28.81 -11.10
N PHE A 652 0.24 -28.07 -11.79
CA PHE A 652 0.63 -26.73 -11.37
C PHE A 652 -0.57 -25.80 -11.25
N ARG A 653 -1.46 -25.80 -12.24
CA ARG A 653 -2.67 -24.97 -12.22
C ARG A 653 -3.58 -25.30 -11.04
N LYS A 654 -3.79 -26.60 -10.77
CA LYS A 654 -4.64 -27.06 -9.67
C LYS A 654 -4.04 -26.73 -8.30
N ARG A 655 -2.71 -26.74 -8.16
CA ARG A 655 -2.01 -26.68 -6.86
C ARG A 655 -1.44 -25.31 -6.50
N PHE A 656 -1.19 -24.48 -7.50
CA PHE A 656 -0.61 -23.14 -7.32
C PHE A 656 -1.47 -22.08 -8.00
N SER A 657 -1.68 -22.13 -9.33
CA SER A 657 -2.37 -21.03 -10.01
C SER A 657 -3.78 -20.77 -9.47
N VAL A 658 -4.61 -21.80 -9.27
CA VAL A 658 -5.99 -21.64 -8.75
C VAL A 658 -6.00 -21.24 -7.27
N PRO A 659 -5.32 -21.97 -6.35
CA PRO A 659 -5.31 -21.58 -4.93
C PRO A 659 -4.76 -20.18 -4.69
N ILE A 660 -3.70 -19.78 -5.40
CA ILE A 660 -3.09 -18.46 -5.23
C ILE A 660 -3.95 -17.35 -5.86
N GLU A 661 -4.35 -17.49 -7.13
CA GLU A 661 -5.02 -16.40 -7.86
C GLU A 661 -6.52 -16.27 -7.50
N ARG A 662 -7.16 -17.32 -6.99
CA ARG A 662 -8.61 -17.32 -6.70
C ARG A 662 -8.96 -17.47 -5.23
N GLU A 663 -8.18 -18.27 -4.49
CA GLU A 663 -8.50 -18.62 -3.10
C GLU A 663 -7.62 -17.85 -2.10
N ASN A 664 -6.63 -17.07 -2.58
CA ASN A 664 -5.64 -16.35 -1.78
C ASN A 664 -4.93 -17.26 -0.76
N ASP A 665 -4.60 -18.49 -1.16
CA ASP A 665 -3.94 -19.48 -0.31
C ASP A 665 -2.46 -19.13 -0.05
N GLU A 666 -2.16 -18.62 1.13
CA GLU A 666 -0.81 -18.26 1.57
C GLU A 666 0.14 -19.48 1.68
N ASN A 667 -0.39 -20.67 1.96
CA ASN A 667 0.42 -21.89 1.96
C ASN A 667 0.85 -22.27 0.53
N ALA A 668 -0.02 -22.11 -0.46
CA ALA A 668 0.36 -22.30 -1.86
C ALA A 668 1.44 -21.28 -2.31
N VAL A 669 1.34 -20.02 -1.87
CA VAL A 669 2.35 -18.97 -2.15
C VAL A 669 3.71 -19.33 -1.55
N SER A 670 3.74 -19.64 -0.24
CA SER A 670 5.00 -19.98 0.46
C SER A 670 5.69 -21.21 -0.14
N ARG A 671 4.93 -22.26 -0.47
CA ARG A 671 5.46 -23.45 -1.16
C ARG A 671 6.02 -23.13 -2.53
N LEU A 672 5.29 -22.35 -3.35
CA LEU A 672 5.79 -21.97 -4.67
C LEU A 672 7.10 -21.17 -4.54
N ARG A 673 7.16 -20.24 -3.59
CA ARG A 673 8.38 -19.46 -3.33
C ARG A 673 9.55 -20.33 -2.90
N ALA A 674 9.33 -21.27 -1.98
CA ALA A 674 10.36 -22.21 -1.52
C ALA A 674 10.98 -23.03 -2.67
N ILE A 675 10.14 -23.52 -3.59
CA ILE A 675 10.58 -24.35 -4.72
C ILE A 675 11.29 -23.52 -5.81
N THR A 676 10.86 -22.27 -6.02
CA THR A 676 11.31 -21.47 -7.17
C THR A 676 12.46 -20.52 -6.86
N SER A 677 12.58 -20.04 -5.62
CA SER A 677 13.60 -19.06 -5.21
C SER A 677 15.05 -19.47 -5.52
N PRO A 678 15.47 -20.74 -5.31
CA PRO A 678 16.84 -21.17 -5.62
C PRO A 678 17.27 -20.95 -7.08
N PHE A 679 16.30 -20.96 -7.99
CA PHE A 679 16.53 -20.89 -9.44
C PHE A 679 16.32 -19.49 -10.02
N ILE A 680 15.93 -18.51 -9.20
CA ILE A 680 15.61 -17.14 -9.62
C ILE A 680 16.48 -16.15 -8.86
N LEU A 681 17.38 -15.47 -9.56
CA LEU A 681 18.08 -14.31 -9.02
C LEU A 681 17.41 -13.03 -9.50
N ARG A 682 16.79 -12.28 -8.59
CA ARG A 682 16.14 -10.99 -8.87
C ARG A 682 16.72 -9.89 -7.99
N ARG A 683 17.06 -8.77 -8.61
CA ARG A 683 17.50 -7.53 -7.95
C ARG A 683 16.81 -6.34 -8.57
N VAL A 684 16.43 -5.38 -7.73
CA VAL A 684 15.71 -4.18 -8.15
C VAL A 684 16.62 -2.95 -8.04
N LYS A 685 16.38 -1.92 -8.87
CA LYS A 685 17.19 -0.69 -8.83
C LYS A 685 16.98 0.14 -7.57
N THR A 686 15.83 -0.03 -6.92
CA THR A 686 15.48 0.62 -5.66
C THR A 686 16.21 0.03 -4.47
N ASP A 687 16.88 -1.13 -4.62
CA ASP A 687 17.66 -1.74 -3.56
C ASP A 687 18.98 -0.97 -3.36
N PRO A 688 19.18 -0.31 -2.21
CA PRO A 688 20.38 0.47 -1.93
C PRO A 688 21.65 -0.39 -1.91
N THR A 689 21.54 -1.71 -1.71
CA THR A 689 22.67 -2.65 -1.71
C THR A 689 23.11 -3.08 -3.11
N VAL A 690 22.31 -2.74 -4.14
CA VAL A 690 22.58 -3.04 -5.55
C VAL A 690 23.15 -1.80 -6.23
N ILE A 691 22.58 -0.61 -6.01
CA ILE A 691 23.05 0.62 -6.66
C ILE A 691 23.09 1.80 -5.69
N SER A 692 24.30 2.25 -5.37
CA SER A 692 24.55 3.49 -4.62
C SER A 692 24.73 4.73 -5.51
N ASP A 693 25.03 4.54 -6.81
CA ASP A 693 25.52 5.62 -7.69
C ASP A 693 24.53 6.02 -8.79
N LEU A 694 23.34 5.39 -8.87
CA LEU A 694 22.30 5.94 -9.74
C LEU A 694 21.74 7.19 -9.06
N PRO A 695 21.57 8.28 -9.83
CA PRO A 695 20.91 9.47 -9.32
C PRO A 695 19.45 9.16 -8.95
N GLU A 696 18.78 10.05 -8.25
CA GLU A 696 17.41 9.79 -7.78
C GLU A 696 16.45 9.66 -8.97
N LYS A 697 15.56 8.68 -8.90
CA LYS A 697 14.40 8.56 -9.80
C LYS A 697 13.16 9.06 -9.06
N ASN A 698 12.64 10.21 -9.49
CA ASN A 698 11.41 10.76 -8.95
C ASN A 698 10.25 10.45 -9.88
N GLU A 699 9.42 9.49 -9.48
CA GLU A 699 8.18 9.18 -10.18
C GLU A 699 7.01 9.95 -9.58
N MET A 700 6.25 10.64 -10.43
CA MET A 700 5.05 11.36 -10.03
C MET A 700 3.94 11.17 -11.05
N THR A 701 2.74 11.07 -10.51
CA THR A 701 1.52 11.08 -11.30
C THR A 701 1.05 12.52 -11.46
N VAL A 702 0.90 12.97 -12.71
CA VAL A 702 0.42 14.32 -13.03
C VAL A 702 -1.05 14.20 -13.44
N ARG A 703 -1.90 14.85 -12.67
CA ARG A 703 -3.34 14.89 -12.90
C ARG A 703 -3.68 16.02 -13.88
N ALA A 704 -4.29 15.65 -14.99
CA ALA A 704 -4.80 16.55 -16.01
C ALA A 704 -6.32 16.61 -15.95
N ASN A 705 -6.89 17.80 -15.96
CA ASN A 705 -8.34 17.93 -16.11
C ASN A 705 -8.71 17.82 -17.60
N LEU A 706 -9.90 17.30 -17.89
CA LEU A 706 -10.44 17.32 -19.24
C LEU A 706 -10.89 18.72 -19.61
N THR A 707 -10.71 19.11 -20.87
CA THR A 707 -11.39 20.30 -21.41
C THR A 707 -12.89 20.06 -21.52
N ALA A 708 -13.69 21.13 -21.60
CA ALA A 708 -15.13 21.02 -21.83
C ALA A 708 -15.48 20.22 -23.11
N GLU A 709 -14.65 20.34 -24.16
CA GLU A 709 -14.78 19.54 -25.38
C GLU A 709 -14.53 18.05 -25.10
N GLN A 710 -13.46 17.73 -24.38
CA GLN A 710 -13.14 16.34 -24.03
C GLN A 710 -14.21 15.72 -23.13
N ALA A 711 -14.72 16.44 -22.12
CA ALA A 711 -15.74 15.93 -21.22
C ALA A 711 -17.06 15.62 -21.94
N ALA A 712 -17.46 16.49 -22.88
CA ALA A 712 -18.65 16.25 -23.71
C ALA A 712 -18.47 15.02 -24.61
N LEU A 713 -17.31 14.89 -25.27
CA LEU A 713 -16.98 13.71 -26.10
C LEU A 713 -16.92 12.44 -25.25
N TYR A 714 -16.29 12.51 -24.07
CA TYR A 714 -16.12 11.38 -23.17
C TYR A 714 -17.48 10.85 -22.73
N LYS A 715 -18.38 11.72 -22.25
CA LYS A 715 -19.74 11.35 -21.85
C LYS A 715 -20.51 10.70 -23.01
N ALA A 716 -20.45 11.29 -24.21
CA ALA A 716 -21.11 10.73 -25.38
C ALA A 716 -20.60 9.32 -25.74
N VAL A 717 -19.28 9.09 -25.63
CA VAL A 717 -18.68 7.77 -25.87
C VAL A 717 -19.11 6.76 -24.81
N VAL A 718 -19.16 7.15 -23.53
CA VAL A 718 -19.64 6.25 -22.45
C VAL A 718 -21.08 5.82 -22.72
N ASP A 719 -21.97 6.77 -23.01
CA ASP A 719 -23.39 6.49 -23.25
C ASP A 719 -23.59 5.56 -24.47
N GLU A 720 -22.88 5.84 -25.58
CA GLU A 720 -22.91 5.03 -26.80
C GLU A 720 -22.39 3.60 -26.56
N MET A 721 -21.26 3.46 -25.86
CA MET A 721 -20.61 2.16 -25.64
C MET A 721 -21.35 1.31 -24.62
N MET A 722 -21.91 1.91 -23.56
CA MET A 722 -22.70 1.16 -22.58
C MET A 722 -23.98 0.58 -23.20
N ALA A 723 -24.63 1.32 -24.12
CA ALA A 723 -25.74 0.79 -24.90
C ALA A 723 -25.34 -0.42 -25.76
N GLN A 724 -24.17 -0.36 -26.41
CA GLN A 724 -23.65 -1.49 -27.21
C GLN A 724 -23.25 -2.71 -26.35
N ILE A 725 -22.72 -2.47 -25.15
CA ILE A 725 -22.30 -3.53 -24.23
C ILE A 725 -23.50 -4.26 -23.62
N ALA A 726 -24.59 -3.55 -23.33
CA ALA A 726 -25.81 -4.12 -22.72
C ALA A 726 -26.39 -5.27 -23.56
N ASP A 727 -26.36 -5.15 -24.88
CA ASP A 727 -26.91 -6.15 -25.81
C ASP A 727 -25.89 -7.21 -26.26
N ALA A 728 -24.61 -7.07 -25.88
CA ALA A 728 -23.54 -7.94 -26.32
C ALA A 728 -23.23 -9.09 -25.34
N LYS A 729 -22.98 -10.30 -25.87
CA LYS A 729 -22.56 -11.48 -25.09
C LYS A 729 -21.29 -12.12 -25.63
N GLY A 730 -20.58 -12.83 -24.75
CA GLY A 730 -19.37 -13.59 -25.09
C GLY A 730 -18.28 -12.74 -25.74
N MET A 731 -17.69 -13.22 -26.84
CA MET A 731 -16.59 -12.52 -27.52
C MET A 731 -16.98 -11.13 -28.05
N LYS A 732 -18.24 -10.93 -28.46
CA LYS A 732 -18.72 -9.62 -28.91
C LYS A 732 -18.68 -8.59 -27.77
N ARG A 733 -19.05 -9.00 -26.55
CA ARG A 733 -18.98 -8.15 -25.35
C ARG A 733 -17.54 -7.74 -25.06
N LYS A 734 -16.62 -8.72 -25.06
CA LYS A 734 -15.19 -8.45 -24.83
C LYS A 734 -14.62 -7.46 -25.85
N GLY A 735 -14.96 -7.64 -27.13
CA GLY A 735 -14.57 -6.71 -28.20
C GLY A 735 -15.14 -5.30 -27.99
N ALA A 736 -16.41 -5.18 -27.61
CA ALA A 736 -17.05 -3.89 -27.35
C ALA A 736 -16.40 -3.16 -26.16
N VAL A 737 -16.09 -3.87 -25.07
CA VAL A 737 -15.39 -3.30 -23.90
C VAL A 737 -14.00 -2.79 -24.28
N LEU A 738 -13.20 -3.58 -25.01
CA LEU A 738 -11.86 -3.15 -25.44
C LEU A 738 -11.92 -1.95 -26.42
N SER A 739 -12.92 -1.91 -27.28
CA SER A 739 -13.18 -0.77 -28.18
C SER A 739 -13.53 0.50 -27.38
N ALA A 740 -14.43 0.39 -26.40
CA ALA A 740 -14.82 1.49 -25.53
C ALA A 740 -13.60 2.07 -24.79
N LEU A 741 -12.79 1.21 -24.17
CA LEU A 741 -11.57 1.61 -23.49
C LEU A 741 -10.59 2.35 -24.40
N THR A 742 -10.41 1.84 -25.62
CA THR A 742 -9.54 2.48 -26.62
C THR A 742 -10.04 3.87 -26.96
N ARG A 743 -11.34 4.01 -27.27
CA ARG A 743 -11.97 5.30 -27.60
C ARG A 743 -11.90 6.30 -26.46
N LEU A 744 -12.20 5.88 -25.23
CA LEU A 744 -12.12 6.74 -24.05
C LEU A 744 -10.69 7.26 -23.83
N LYS A 745 -9.66 6.40 -23.98
CA LYS A 745 -8.25 6.84 -23.92
C LYS A 745 -7.90 7.83 -25.03
N GLN A 746 -8.42 7.63 -26.24
CA GLN A 746 -8.19 8.58 -27.34
C GLN A 746 -8.77 9.96 -27.00
N VAL A 747 -9.97 10.02 -26.40
CA VAL A 747 -10.59 11.26 -25.93
C VAL A 747 -9.74 11.94 -24.84
N CYS A 748 -9.28 11.18 -23.84
CA CYS A 748 -8.39 11.69 -22.79
C CYS A 748 -7.08 12.26 -23.36
N ASN A 749 -6.53 11.63 -24.41
CA ASN A 749 -5.33 12.10 -25.08
C ASN A 749 -5.55 13.41 -25.83
N HIS A 750 -6.49 13.42 -26.80
CA HIS A 750 -6.82 14.62 -27.56
C HIS A 750 -8.11 14.43 -28.39
N PRO A 751 -9.01 15.44 -28.49
CA PRO A 751 -10.19 15.36 -29.35
C PRO A 751 -9.88 14.98 -30.80
N ALA A 752 -8.88 15.60 -31.43
CA ALA A 752 -8.45 15.26 -32.79
C ALA A 752 -7.90 13.82 -32.94
N HIS A 753 -7.37 13.21 -31.87
CA HIS A 753 -6.93 11.82 -31.89
C HIS A 753 -8.12 10.86 -31.89
N PHE A 754 -9.18 11.19 -31.15
CA PHE A 754 -10.43 10.44 -31.17
C PHE A 754 -11.22 10.64 -32.48
N LEU A 755 -11.38 11.88 -32.93
CA LEU A 755 -12.16 12.23 -34.13
C LEU A 755 -11.45 11.82 -35.42
N SER A 756 -10.11 11.74 -35.39
CA SER A 756 -9.27 11.43 -36.56
C SER A 756 -9.57 12.33 -37.77
N ASP A 757 -9.90 13.60 -37.51
CA ASP A 757 -10.41 14.57 -38.48
C ASP A 757 -9.34 15.56 -38.98
N GLY A 758 -8.10 15.43 -38.50
CA GLY A 758 -6.99 16.33 -38.85
C GLY A 758 -7.12 17.74 -38.26
N SER A 759 -8.03 17.94 -37.30
CA SER A 759 -8.21 19.23 -36.65
C SER A 759 -6.99 19.63 -35.80
N ALA A 760 -6.72 20.94 -35.72
CA ALA A 760 -5.55 21.46 -35.02
C ALA A 760 -5.55 21.14 -33.51
N VAL A 761 -4.34 21.11 -32.93
CA VAL A 761 -4.12 20.91 -31.49
C VAL A 761 -4.71 22.05 -30.65
N LEU A 762 -4.62 23.28 -31.17
CA LEU A 762 -5.19 24.47 -30.56
C LEU A 762 -6.50 24.87 -31.25
N LYS A 763 -7.43 25.43 -30.48
CA LYS A 763 -8.64 26.10 -30.99
C LYS A 763 -8.68 27.51 -30.43
N ARG A 764 -8.61 28.52 -31.30
CA ARG A 764 -8.57 29.95 -30.91
C ARG A 764 -7.45 30.26 -29.90
N GLY A 765 -6.30 29.62 -30.06
CA GLY A 765 -5.14 29.79 -29.16
C GLY A 765 -5.23 29.04 -27.83
N GLN A 766 -6.29 28.28 -27.58
CA GLN A 766 -6.44 27.46 -26.37
C GLN A 766 -6.25 25.97 -26.69
N HIS A 767 -5.68 25.22 -25.75
CA HIS A 767 -5.54 23.77 -25.87
C HIS A 767 -6.88 23.07 -25.86
N ARG A 768 -7.04 22.09 -26.75
CA ARG A 768 -8.21 21.20 -26.77
C ARG A 768 -8.02 19.95 -25.90
N SER A 769 -6.80 19.72 -25.42
CA SER A 769 -6.45 18.64 -24.50
C SER A 769 -5.76 19.20 -23.27
N GLY A 770 -6.30 18.88 -22.08
CA GLY A 770 -5.66 19.26 -20.83
C GLY A 770 -4.29 18.61 -20.63
N LYS A 771 -4.11 17.37 -21.10
CA LYS A 771 -2.80 16.70 -21.06
C LYS A 771 -1.75 17.42 -21.89
N ILE A 772 -2.08 17.80 -23.12
CA ILE A 772 -1.12 18.45 -24.02
C ILE A 772 -0.76 19.85 -23.54
N GLY A 773 -1.71 20.60 -22.95
CA GLY A 773 -1.40 21.87 -22.28
C GLY A 773 -0.36 21.68 -21.17
N LEU A 774 -0.58 20.73 -20.26
CA LEU A 774 0.36 20.44 -19.18
C LEU A 774 1.73 19.98 -19.69
N VAL A 775 1.78 19.18 -20.75
CA VAL A 775 3.05 18.73 -21.35
C VAL A 775 3.80 19.89 -21.99
N GLU A 776 3.09 20.82 -22.63
CA GLU A 776 3.71 22.04 -23.16
C GLU A 776 4.37 22.84 -22.04
N ASP A 777 3.67 23.10 -20.93
CA ASP A 777 4.22 23.84 -19.78
C ASP A 777 5.45 23.14 -19.18
N MET A 778 5.40 21.80 -19.10
CA MET A 778 6.54 21.00 -18.65
C MET A 778 7.73 21.12 -19.60
N LEU A 779 7.49 21.05 -20.91
CA LEU A 779 8.54 21.14 -21.92
C LEU A 779 9.16 22.53 -21.98
N ASP A 780 8.38 23.61 -21.81
CA ASP A 780 8.90 24.98 -21.67
C ASP A 780 9.93 25.04 -20.52
N SER A 781 9.61 24.45 -19.37
CA SER A 781 10.53 24.39 -18.22
C SER A 781 11.79 23.56 -18.51
N VAL A 782 11.61 22.35 -19.06
CA VAL A 782 12.71 21.42 -19.37
C VAL A 782 13.69 22.01 -20.39
N LEU A 783 13.17 22.67 -21.42
CA LEU A 783 14.01 23.32 -22.43
C LEU A 783 14.69 24.58 -21.88
N GLY A 784 14.02 25.32 -20.99
CA GLY A 784 14.61 26.46 -20.28
C GLY A 784 15.84 26.09 -19.46
N ASP A 785 15.86 24.88 -18.89
CA ASP A 785 16.99 24.34 -18.12
C ASP A 785 18.05 23.63 -19.00
N ASN A 786 17.89 23.68 -20.33
CA ASN A 786 18.73 22.99 -21.30
C ASN A 786 18.82 21.47 -21.05
N GLU A 787 17.69 20.87 -20.72
CA GLU A 787 17.54 19.45 -20.42
C GLU A 787 16.79 18.70 -21.52
N LYS A 788 16.83 17.36 -21.48
CA LYS A 788 16.27 16.52 -22.55
C LYS A 788 15.09 15.69 -22.06
N ALA A 789 14.05 15.61 -22.88
CA ALA A 789 12.80 14.90 -22.60
C ALA A 789 12.52 13.74 -23.55
N LEU A 790 12.04 12.63 -23.00
CA LEU A 790 11.42 11.53 -23.74
C LEU A 790 9.90 11.56 -23.53
N LEU A 791 9.16 11.55 -24.62
CA LEU A 791 7.70 11.48 -24.62
C LEU A 791 7.25 10.11 -25.09
N PHE A 792 6.52 9.37 -24.26
CA PHE A 792 6.02 8.04 -24.57
C PHE A 792 4.51 8.04 -24.79
N THR A 793 4.06 7.36 -25.84
CA THR A 793 2.63 7.11 -26.09
C THR A 793 2.41 5.68 -26.59
N GLN A 794 1.27 5.08 -26.25
CA GLN A 794 0.87 3.80 -26.83
C GLN A 794 0.37 3.92 -28.28
N PHE A 795 -0.05 5.11 -28.71
CA PHE A 795 -0.71 5.35 -30.00
C PHE A 795 0.24 6.04 -30.99
N ARG A 796 0.42 5.42 -32.15
CA ARG A 796 1.27 6.00 -33.20
C ARG A 796 0.66 7.27 -33.76
N GLU A 797 -0.64 7.22 -34.03
CA GLU A 797 -1.44 8.28 -34.61
C GLU A 797 -1.43 9.53 -33.73
N PHE A 798 -1.45 9.34 -32.41
CA PHE A 798 -1.31 10.44 -31.47
C PHE A 798 0.09 11.07 -31.53
N GLY A 799 1.14 10.26 -31.59
CA GLY A 799 2.50 10.76 -31.72
C GLY A 799 2.73 11.54 -33.03
N GLU A 800 2.14 11.07 -34.12
CA GLU A 800 2.15 11.76 -35.43
C GLU A 800 1.39 13.10 -35.39
N LEU A 801 0.39 13.25 -34.51
CA LEU A 801 -0.32 14.51 -34.28
C LEU A 801 0.52 15.50 -33.44
N VAL A 802 1.14 15.04 -32.36
CA VAL A 802 1.74 15.94 -31.35
C VAL A 802 3.23 16.25 -31.58
N ALA A 803 4.00 15.36 -32.22
CA ALA A 803 5.41 15.63 -32.50
C ALA A 803 5.62 16.85 -33.42
N PRO A 804 4.87 17.02 -34.53
CA PRO A 804 4.96 18.23 -35.36
C PRO A 804 4.57 19.50 -34.61
N TYR A 805 3.54 19.41 -33.75
CA TYR A 805 3.09 20.53 -32.93
C TYR A 805 4.19 21.03 -32.00
N PHE A 806 4.84 20.14 -31.26
CA PHE A 806 5.96 20.54 -30.38
C PHE A 806 7.18 21.03 -31.16
N ALA A 807 7.45 20.45 -32.34
CA ALA A 807 8.52 20.92 -33.19
C ALA A 807 8.31 22.38 -33.64
N GLU A 808 7.08 22.74 -34.03
CA GLU A 808 6.71 24.10 -34.40
C GLU A 808 6.72 25.04 -33.18
N ARG A 809 6.09 24.64 -32.07
CA ARG A 809 5.95 25.45 -30.84
C ARG A 809 7.30 25.84 -30.22
N PHE A 810 8.26 24.94 -30.23
CA PHE A 810 9.58 25.15 -29.61
C PHE A 810 10.68 25.48 -30.63
N GLY A 811 10.40 25.40 -31.94
CA GLY A 811 11.40 25.63 -32.99
C GLY A 811 12.53 24.60 -32.99
N VAL A 812 12.28 23.36 -32.54
CA VAL A 812 13.28 22.29 -32.43
C VAL A 812 12.87 21.05 -33.23
N GLN A 813 13.83 20.16 -33.49
CA GLN A 813 13.50 18.84 -34.04
C GLN A 813 12.93 17.93 -32.95
N VAL A 814 11.81 17.27 -33.24
CA VAL A 814 11.20 16.25 -32.37
C VAL A 814 11.10 14.92 -33.15
N PRO A 815 12.18 14.11 -33.20
CA PRO A 815 12.14 12.80 -33.85
C PRO A 815 11.14 11.87 -33.17
N PHE A 816 10.36 11.12 -33.98
CA PHE A 816 9.42 10.12 -33.49
C PHE A 816 9.86 8.70 -33.85
N LEU A 817 10.23 7.91 -32.84
CA LEU A 817 10.65 6.52 -32.98
C LEU A 817 9.47 5.58 -32.73
N HIS A 818 9.01 4.91 -33.79
CA HIS A 818 7.92 3.94 -33.74
C HIS A 818 8.27 2.67 -34.55
N GLY A 819 7.39 1.66 -34.49
CA GLY A 819 7.64 0.34 -35.10
C GLY A 819 7.80 0.33 -36.64
N GLY A 820 7.41 1.41 -37.33
CA GLY A 820 7.55 1.55 -38.78
C GLY A 820 8.92 2.09 -39.22
N VAL A 821 9.76 2.53 -38.29
CA VAL A 821 11.09 3.07 -38.58
C VAL A 821 12.08 1.92 -38.84
N SER A 822 12.82 1.98 -39.95
CA SER A 822 13.84 0.99 -40.30
C SER A 822 14.98 0.96 -39.28
N LYS A 823 15.69 -0.17 -39.17
CA LYS A 823 16.78 -0.34 -38.19
C LYS A 823 17.86 0.74 -38.30
N GLY A 824 18.34 1.03 -39.52
CA GLY A 824 19.37 2.04 -39.75
C GLY A 824 18.95 3.44 -39.28
N LYS A 825 17.73 3.88 -39.64
CA LYS A 825 17.19 5.16 -39.18
C LYS A 825 16.96 5.20 -37.67
N ARG A 826 16.59 4.06 -37.07
CA ARG A 826 16.42 3.96 -35.61
C ARG A 826 17.74 4.17 -34.87
N ASP A 827 18.79 3.49 -35.31
CA ASP A 827 20.13 3.63 -34.73
C ASP A 827 20.63 5.09 -34.88
N GLU A 828 20.42 5.71 -36.05
CA GLU A 828 20.74 7.13 -36.30
C GLU A 828 19.98 8.09 -35.37
N MET A 829 18.67 7.91 -35.18
CA MET A 829 17.86 8.74 -34.28
C MET A 829 18.36 8.65 -32.83
N VAL A 830 18.69 7.45 -32.36
CA VAL A 830 19.17 7.22 -30.99
C VAL A 830 20.55 7.83 -30.79
N GLU A 831 21.46 7.65 -31.74
CA GLU A 831 22.80 8.23 -31.69
C GLU A 831 22.73 9.76 -31.69
N LYS A 832 21.92 10.35 -32.59
CA LYS A 832 21.73 11.80 -32.67
C LYS A 832 21.07 12.37 -31.41
N PHE A 833 20.10 11.68 -30.80
CA PHE A 833 19.49 12.15 -29.56
C PHE A 833 20.48 12.17 -28.39
N GLN A 834 21.35 11.16 -28.32
CA GLN A 834 22.35 10.99 -27.27
C GLN A 834 23.54 11.96 -27.36
N SER A 835 23.78 12.61 -28.52
CA SER A 835 24.83 13.64 -28.65
C SER A 835 24.43 14.95 -27.97
N ASP A 836 25.39 15.74 -27.52
CA ASP A 836 25.13 17.03 -26.84
C ASP A 836 24.32 17.99 -27.72
N ASP A 837 24.69 18.14 -29.00
CA ASP A 837 23.96 18.95 -30.01
C ASP A 837 22.71 18.26 -30.60
N GLY A 838 22.28 17.16 -29.97
CA GLY A 838 21.12 16.39 -30.38
C GLY A 838 19.78 17.09 -30.09
N PRO A 839 18.68 16.66 -30.72
CA PRO A 839 17.35 17.19 -30.43
C PRO A 839 17.01 17.08 -28.93
N PRO A 840 16.42 18.11 -28.31
CA PRO A 840 16.15 18.11 -26.87
C PRO A 840 14.89 17.32 -26.50
N ILE A 841 14.02 17.03 -27.47
CA ILE A 841 12.81 16.24 -27.27
C ILE A 841 12.82 15.07 -28.25
N MET A 842 12.51 13.88 -27.77
CA MET A 842 12.28 12.71 -28.63
C MET A 842 11.00 12.00 -28.21
N MET A 843 10.19 11.64 -29.21
CA MET A 843 8.96 10.90 -29.01
C MET A 843 9.16 9.42 -29.33
N LEU A 844 8.54 8.54 -28.57
CA LEU A 844 8.64 7.10 -28.73
C LEU A 844 7.28 6.44 -28.55
N SER A 845 6.98 5.44 -29.39
CA SER A 845 5.85 4.56 -29.07
C SER A 845 6.26 3.53 -28.01
N LEU A 846 5.39 3.21 -27.05
CA LEU A 846 5.73 2.29 -25.94
C LEU A 846 6.28 0.95 -26.42
N LYS A 847 5.70 0.36 -27.48
CA LYS A 847 6.19 -0.91 -28.05
C LYS A 847 7.56 -0.78 -28.73
N ALA A 848 7.90 0.40 -29.27
CA ALA A 848 9.20 0.62 -29.90
C ALA A 848 10.26 1.03 -28.85
N GLY A 849 9.88 1.82 -27.85
CA GLY A 849 10.69 2.20 -26.69
C GLY A 849 10.91 1.08 -25.68
N GLY A 850 10.04 0.06 -25.65
CA GLY A 850 10.19 -1.15 -24.85
C GLY A 850 11.34 -2.04 -25.30
N THR A 851 11.96 -1.75 -26.44
CA THR A 851 13.11 -2.50 -26.95
C THR A 851 14.43 -1.97 -26.40
N GLY A 852 15.48 -2.81 -26.29
CA GLY A 852 16.75 -2.59 -25.57
C GLY A 852 17.63 -1.39 -25.96
N LEU A 853 17.06 -0.20 -26.08
CA LEU A 853 17.72 1.07 -26.37
C LEU A 853 18.39 1.64 -25.10
N ASN A 854 19.40 2.48 -25.30
CA ASN A 854 20.04 3.25 -24.23
C ASN A 854 19.78 4.73 -24.52
N LEU A 855 19.08 5.44 -23.64
CA LEU A 855 18.62 6.84 -23.82
C LEU A 855 18.97 7.71 -22.60
N THR A 856 20.15 7.50 -22.04
CA THR A 856 20.67 8.15 -20.82
C THR A 856 20.85 9.67 -20.90
N ALA A 857 20.86 10.27 -22.08
CA ALA A 857 20.93 11.74 -22.23
C ALA A 857 19.65 12.45 -21.75
N ALA A 858 18.51 11.75 -21.70
CA ALA A 858 17.29 12.29 -21.15
C ALA A 858 17.23 12.10 -19.64
N ASN A 859 16.85 13.15 -18.93
CA ASN A 859 16.55 13.12 -17.50
C ASN A 859 15.07 13.45 -17.21
N HIS A 860 14.28 13.76 -18.24
CA HIS A 860 12.83 13.84 -18.16
C HIS A 860 12.17 12.75 -19.00
N VAL A 861 11.26 12.01 -18.38
CA VAL A 861 10.43 10.98 -19.03
C VAL A 861 8.97 11.33 -18.79
N VAL A 862 8.18 11.45 -19.85
CA VAL A 862 6.75 11.74 -19.77
C VAL A 862 5.97 10.65 -20.49
N HIS A 863 5.11 9.94 -19.76
CA HIS A 863 4.12 9.02 -20.32
C HIS A 863 2.84 9.80 -20.59
N LEU A 864 2.52 10.01 -21.87
CA LEU A 864 1.39 10.81 -22.31
C LEU A 864 0.04 10.11 -22.06
N ASP A 865 0.04 8.79 -22.05
CA ASP A 865 -1.12 7.95 -21.76
C ASP A 865 -0.75 6.80 -20.83
N ARG A 866 -1.68 6.44 -19.94
CA ARG A 866 -1.50 5.33 -19.01
C ARG A 866 -1.65 3.99 -19.76
N TRP A 867 -0.66 3.14 -19.66
CA TRP A 867 -0.68 1.76 -20.09
C TRP A 867 -1.12 0.84 -18.95
N TRP A 868 -1.84 -0.23 -19.29
CA TRP A 868 -2.48 -1.12 -18.31
C TRP A 868 -1.52 -2.02 -17.55
N ASN A 869 -0.33 -2.26 -18.11
CA ASN A 869 0.71 -3.08 -17.50
C ASN A 869 1.87 -2.18 -17.04
N PRO A 870 2.01 -1.91 -15.72
CA PRO A 870 3.08 -1.08 -15.19
C PRO A 870 4.48 -1.53 -15.63
N ALA A 871 4.69 -2.83 -15.87
CA ALA A 871 5.97 -3.36 -16.32
C ALA A 871 6.42 -2.80 -17.68
N VAL A 872 5.48 -2.56 -18.61
CA VAL A 872 5.80 -2.01 -19.94
C VAL A 872 6.21 -0.55 -19.84
N GLU A 873 5.52 0.24 -19.02
CA GLU A 873 5.90 1.64 -18.76
C GLU A 873 7.24 1.73 -18.03
N ASN A 874 7.44 0.91 -17.01
CA ASN A 874 8.68 0.86 -16.24
C ASN A 874 9.84 0.45 -17.15
N GLN A 875 9.65 -0.52 -18.04
CA GLN A 875 10.61 -0.91 -19.07
C GLN A 875 10.98 0.26 -20.01
N ALA A 876 10.01 1.11 -20.38
CA ALA A 876 10.24 2.29 -21.20
C ALA A 876 10.97 3.40 -20.42
N THR A 877 10.57 3.67 -19.18
CA THR A 877 11.25 4.59 -18.25
C THR A 877 12.71 4.19 -18.00
N ASP A 878 12.95 2.90 -17.82
CA ASP A 878 14.26 2.30 -17.56
C ASP A 878 15.26 2.48 -18.71
N ARG A 879 14.83 3.00 -19.87
CA ARG A 879 15.72 3.39 -20.96
C ARG A 879 16.49 4.67 -20.69
N ALA A 880 15.88 5.60 -19.94
CA ALA A 880 16.53 6.82 -19.45
C ALA A 880 17.17 6.61 -18.07
N PHE A 881 16.50 5.87 -17.19
CA PHE A 881 17.01 5.53 -15.86
C PHE A 881 17.89 4.27 -15.90
N ARG A 882 19.08 4.38 -16.49
CA ARG A 882 20.00 3.27 -16.71
C ARG A 882 21.44 3.63 -16.31
N ILE A 883 22.29 2.63 -16.09
CA ILE A 883 23.72 2.82 -15.84
C ILE A 883 24.32 3.70 -16.96
N GLY A 884 24.95 4.80 -16.55
CA GLY A 884 25.43 5.85 -17.46
C GLY A 884 24.65 7.16 -17.33
N GLN A 885 23.47 7.13 -16.70
CA GLN A 885 22.73 8.30 -16.28
C GLN A 885 23.51 9.05 -15.17
N ARG A 886 23.64 10.38 -15.33
CA ARG A 886 24.38 11.26 -14.40
C ARG A 886 23.48 12.30 -13.74
N LYS A 887 22.24 12.46 -14.20
CA LYS A 887 21.25 13.41 -13.69
C LYS A 887 20.08 12.66 -13.04
N ASN A 888 19.47 13.28 -12.02
CA ASN A 888 18.21 12.79 -11.44
C ASN A 888 17.15 12.69 -12.53
N VAL A 889 16.44 11.55 -12.58
CA VAL A 889 15.45 11.29 -13.61
C VAL A 889 14.05 11.58 -13.06
N MET A 890 13.37 12.56 -13.67
CA MET A 890 11.96 12.82 -13.39
C MET A 890 11.07 12.06 -14.35
N VAL A 891 10.21 11.21 -13.79
CA VAL A 891 9.24 10.40 -14.53
C VAL A 891 7.84 10.91 -14.22
N ARG A 892 7.15 11.39 -15.24
CA ARG A 892 5.80 11.97 -15.12
C ARG A 892 4.81 11.08 -15.86
N LYS A 893 3.83 10.56 -15.13
CA LYS A 893 2.75 9.71 -15.67
C LYS A 893 1.49 10.56 -15.73
N LEU A 894 1.05 10.94 -16.93
CA LEU A 894 -0.15 11.76 -17.09
C LEU A 894 -1.41 10.90 -16.92
N LEU A 895 -2.38 11.39 -16.16
CA LEU A 895 -3.71 10.80 -16.05
C LEU A 895 -4.80 11.86 -16.09
N CYS A 896 -5.94 11.55 -16.68
CA CYS A 896 -7.11 12.42 -16.62
C CYS A 896 -7.97 12.17 -15.37
N VAL A 897 -8.23 13.23 -14.60
CA VAL A 897 -9.04 13.20 -13.36
C VAL A 897 -10.48 12.78 -13.67
N GLY A 898 -11.07 11.95 -12.82
CA GLY A 898 -12.46 11.54 -12.92
C GLY A 898 -12.78 10.68 -14.15
N THR A 899 -11.76 10.15 -14.83
CA THR A 899 -11.92 9.30 -16.01
C THR A 899 -11.57 7.83 -15.73
N VAL A 900 -11.75 7.01 -16.76
CA VAL A 900 -11.27 5.62 -16.76
C VAL A 900 -9.78 5.53 -16.40
N GLU A 901 -8.94 6.48 -16.80
CA GLU A 901 -7.50 6.44 -16.50
C GLU A 901 -7.20 6.48 -14.99
N GLU A 902 -7.87 7.34 -14.22
CA GLU A 902 -7.68 7.45 -12.77
C GLU A 902 -8.20 6.23 -12.01
N ARG A 903 -9.34 5.68 -12.46
CA ARG A 903 -9.92 4.48 -11.84
C ARG A 903 -9.04 3.26 -12.07
N ILE A 904 -8.47 3.13 -13.27
CA ILE A 904 -7.50 2.07 -13.59
C ILE A 904 -6.24 2.23 -12.76
N ASP A 905 -5.72 3.45 -12.66
CA ASP A 905 -4.56 3.79 -11.83
C ASP A 905 -4.76 3.29 -10.39
N SER A 906 -5.93 3.59 -9.82
CA SER A 906 -6.31 3.20 -8.46
C SER A 906 -6.38 1.67 -8.29
N VAL A 907 -6.89 0.94 -9.29
CA VAL A 907 -6.90 -0.54 -9.30
C VAL A 907 -5.50 -1.13 -9.44
N LEU A 908 -4.62 -0.51 -10.23
CA LEU A 908 -3.23 -0.97 -10.38
C LEU A 908 -2.43 -0.76 -9.10
N VAL A 909 -2.64 0.38 -8.42
CA VAL A 909 -1.99 0.68 -7.12
C VAL A 909 -2.49 -0.25 -6.02
N SER A 910 -3.80 -0.51 -5.93
CA SER A 910 -4.33 -1.42 -4.90
C SER A 910 -3.90 -2.89 -5.09
N LYS A 911 -3.61 -3.28 -6.33
CA LYS A 911 -3.10 -4.63 -6.66
C LYS A 911 -1.59 -4.75 -6.63
N GLN A 912 -0.85 -3.65 -6.47
CA GLN A 912 0.61 -3.66 -6.52
C GLN A 912 1.22 -4.51 -5.39
N ASP A 913 0.60 -4.53 -4.20
CA ASP A 913 1.00 -5.37 -3.06
C ASP A 913 0.86 -6.89 -3.36
N LEU A 914 -0.10 -7.26 -4.21
CA LEU A 914 -0.29 -8.65 -4.69
C LEU A 914 0.54 -8.95 -5.95
N ALA A 915 0.88 -7.93 -6.75
CA ALA A 915 1.67 -8.06 -7.97
C ALA A 915 3.15 -8.40 -7.67
N ASP A 916 3.70 -7.91 -6.55
CA ASP A 916 5.03 -8.29 -6.07
C ASP A 916 5.11 -9.79 -5.65
N LEU A 917 3.96 -10.42 -5.40
CA LEU A 917 3.79 -11.84 -5.09
C LEU A 917 3.47 -12.72 -6.31
N ALA A 918 3.75 -12.26 -7.53
CA ALA A 918 3.54 -13.00 -8.78
C ALA A 918 2.07 -13.15 -9.24
N VAL A 919 1.24 -12.13 -8.96
CA VAL A 919 -0.15 -12.08 -9.47
C VAL A 919 -0.29 -11.07 -10.61
N GLY A 920 -1.09 -11.47 -11.59
CA GLY A 920 -1.19 -10.89 -12.91
C GLY A 920 -1.88 -9.56 -13.13
N THR A 921 -1.29 -8.68 -13.95
CA THR A 921 -1.90 -7.41 -14.40
C THR A 921 -2.07 -7.35 -15.93
N GLY A 922 -2.89 -8.22 -16.51
CA GLY A 922 -3.33 -8.12 -17.91
C GLY A 922 -4.73 -7.49 -18.05
N GLU A 923 -5.12 -7.02 -19.25
CA GLU A 923 -6.44 -6.37 -19.53
C GLU A 923 -7.66 -7.28 -19.30
N SER A 924 -7.46 -8.59 -19.08
CA SER A 924 -8.53 -9.57 -19.00
C SER A 924 -9.54 -9.27 -17.89
N TRP A 925 -9.10 -8.73 -16.75
CA TRP A 925 -9.99 -8.46 -15.61
C TRP A 925 -11.10 -7.47 -15.98
N VAL A 926 -10.79 -6.44 -16.79
CA VAL A 926 -11.79 -5.46 -17.23
C VAL A 926 -12.83 -6.10 -18.15
N THR A 927 -12.42 -7.04 -19.00
CA THR A 927 -13.35 -7.72 -19.91
C THR A 927 -14.25 -8.75 -19.23
N GLU A 928 -13.91 -9.17 -18.00
CA GLU A 928 -14.68 -10.11 -17.19
C GLU A 928 -15.63 -9.40 -16.20
N MET A 929 -15.47 -8.09 -15.98
CA MET A 929 -16.36 -7.29 -15.12
C MET A 929 -17.81 -7.37 -15.59
N ASP A 930 -18.75 -7.27 -14.64
CA ASP A 930 -20.17 -7.15 -14.96
C ASP A 930 -20.51 -5.75 -15.51
N THR A 931 -21.75 -5.56 -15.97
CA THR A 931 -22.13 -4.29 -16.61
C THR A 931 -22.22 -3.13 -15.61
N ALA A 932 -22.54 -3.39 -14.34
CA ALA A 932 -22.61 -2.35 -13.31
C ALA A 932 -21.20 -1.89 -12.91
N GLU A 933 -20.27 -2.84 -12.76
CA GLU A 933 -18.85 -2.57 -12.53
C GLU A 933 -18.22 -1.78 -13.69
N LEU A 934 -18.54 -2.14 -14.94
CA LEU A 934 -18.10 -1.40 -16.12
C LEU A 934 -18.70 0.00 -16.19
N GLN A 935 -19.97 0.16 -15.81
CA GLN A 935 -20.62 1.47 -15.78
C GLN A 935 -19.93 2.39 -14.78
N GLU A 936 -19.60 1.88 -13.60
CA GLU A 936 -18.83 2.66 -12.63
C GLU A 936 -17.41 2.93 -13.17
N LEU A 937 -16.71 1.94 -13.73
CA LEU A 937 -15.37 2.14 -14.29
C LEU A 937 -15.32 3.22 -15.38
N PHE A 938 -16.36 3.35 -16.19
CA PHE A 938 -16.39 4.32 -17.30
C PHE A 938 -16.95 5.68 -16.91
N ARG A 939 -17.66 5.78 -15.78
CA ARG A 939 -18.36 7.00 -15.36
C ARG A 939 -17.40 8.17 -15.19
N LEU A 940 -17.77 9.30 -15.80
CA LEU A 940 -17.10 10.58 -15.61
C LEU A 940 -17.50 11.17 -14.24
N SER A 941 -16.51 11.51 -13.41
CA SER A 941 -16.74 12.19 -12.12
C SER A 941 -17.00 13.68 -12.29
N GLU A 942 -17.65 14.32 -11.32
CA GLU A 942 -17.99 15.75 -11.37
C GLU A 942 -16.74 16.65 -11.38
N ASP A 943 -15.65 16.20 -10.72
CA ASP A 943 -14.38 16.93 -10.65
C ASP A 943 -13.50 16.80 -11.92
N ALA A 944 -13.98 16.15 -12.98
CA ALA A 944 -13.17 15.85 -14.16
C ALA A 944 -12.89 17.06 -15.07
N VAL A 945 -13.65 18.14 -14.93
CA VAL A 945 -13.50 19.38 -15.70
C VAL A 945 -12.96 20.45 -14.77
N GLY A 946 -11.79 21.01 -15.11
CA GLY A 946 -11.24 22.17 -14.42
C GLY A 946 -11.94 23.44 -14.90
N GLU A 947 -12.21 24.37 -13.97
CA GLU A 947 -12.63 25.73 -14.30
C GLU A 947 -11.61 26.48 -15.16
#